data_AF-A0A517PKA2-F1
#
_entry.id   AF-A0A517PKA2-F1
#
_cell.length_a   1.000
_cell.length_b   1.000
_cell.length_c   1.000
_cell.angle_alpha   90.00
_cell.angle_beta   90.00
_cell.angle_gamma   90.00
#
_symmetry.space_group_name_H-M   'P 1'
#
loop_
_entity.id
_entity.type
_entity.pdbx_description
1 polymer ?
#
loop_
_entity_poly.entity_id
_entity_poly.type
_entity_poly.pdbx_seq_one_letter_code
_entity_poly.pdbx_strand_id
1 'polypeptide(L)'
;MNTATVQLQYHPKPVRDTTAWFLPGNRPEVWIDEISQWEVAQMSLKLYLIPESNQSRRPCGLLAVSDQQVRSRQGVPYGQIASRLYLPVEASLRPAVSLQELETLLRSPYTWIWHPAAGLVACEQQDELSVADFFQPSISRDSNWDYAVPGIAISSQLHTISLIQFPSLDTLFEEEEKEIGSDQDSLKKLPKNPDESVFNNLPNPLKLPHALFAKAILSFTSKVPTRNHGAPNWINHLENWAGKQLFSAFRPDQSKRNREIKRLLNLLGNNPDEGLKYALPMGGDPGHRGVAPPGDTLSRRDMNVDFTSMGSGGAADFWDIPYETQLELMNRYRELATREVQLGRYRRAAYIYAHLLGDYSAAAQTLKSGRQWREAAVLYKDKLNQPRSAAECLVEGGLWAEAITEYEELKEFETVGDLHRKLDQEEKAIEAYRRAANQLHQQQLPTQAARILEDKIKATDEAIAELESGWPHSSQARLCLDHLFEIYSRHGLHQEAQEKINELSETNLPLSGRLPLIEFLAQTRSTYPDRVVTGHAEEKARILISRSLNHADLTQRKALVTELGKLVPSDKLLQRDTGRYLQQKNTARKPVKRKSPGKSVQLIRTIELSSDVEWQTAITIGETIYAAGVNPQTSQLVLERCLWDGSHVPSRLSWSLNPGETHDFPILLIPKTTSPEHQLYVRVLTARDQFQSQVLSESDHFPCRLTAGDFNGLPHIILGATAGSLDGISWNLAIQRDLLLTSTYNRENHLISSHSIPLPRDLELEEGAIQFPIPCLERRNKLFIGVGPYLGIVDPQGAEFDNFHRRIRSMTASYPNTQIRIALVFDQGGTVIWDGFGSDTTFNFGEGLDNPCTAFQRNGNLIVAGSNALEIYQTQQRQLQLINDLTLKNTDPIAVIPGNHNQEFALLHQSGLLSIYQADQ
;
A
#
# COMPACT_ATOMS: atom_id res chain seq x y z
N MET A 1 0.93 22.88 -56.27
CA MET A 1 0.12 23.79 -55.42
C MET A 1 1.04 24.89 -54.93
N ASN A 2 0.77 26.16 -55.26
CA ASN A 2 1.50 27.28 -54.68
C ASN A 2 1.10 27.39 -53.20
N THR A 3 2.01 27.07 -52.30
CA THR A 3 1.81 27.29 -50.86
C THR A 3 1.94 28.78 -50.56
N ALA A 4 0.83 29.46 -50.31
CA ALA A 4 0.84 30.84 -49.82
C ALA A 4 0.99 30.84 -48.29
N THR A 5 1.97 31.57 -47.77
CA THR A 5 2.16 31.73 -46.33
C THR A 5 1.24 32.83 -45.82
N VAL A 6 0.39 32.49 -44.85
CA VAL A 6 -0.51 33.46 -44.18
C VAL A 6 0.25 34.18 -43.06
N GLN A 7 0.10 35.50 -42.99
CA GLN A 7 0.72 36.38 -42.00
C GLN A 7 -0.31 37.35 -41.40
N LEU A 8 -0.02 37.87 -40.20
CA LEU A 8 -0.81 38.93 -39.58
C LEU A 8 -0.39 40.30 -40.13
N GLN A 9 -1.36 41.08 -40.60
CA GLN A 9 -1.22 42.49 -40.93
C GLN A 9 -1.94 43.34 -39.88
N TYR A 10 -1.23 44.26 -39.22
CA TYR A 10 -1.78 45.14 -38.20
C TYR A 10 -2.35 46.44 -38.80
N HIS A 11 -3.44 46.91 -38.21
CA HIS A 11 -4.14 48.15 -38.55
C HIS A 11 -4.09 49.12 -37.37
N PRO A 12 -4.14 50.44 -37.61
CA PRO A 12 -4.08 51.45 -36.54
C PRO A 12 -5.38 51.57 -35.70
N LYS A 13 -6.44 50.85 -36.06
CA LYS A 13 -7.71 50.82 -35.34
C LYS A 13 -8.18 49.36 -35.21
N PRO A 14 -8.93 49.00 -34.15
CA PRO A 14 -9.56 47.69 -34.04
C PRO A 14 -10.44 47.41 -35.25
N VAL A 15 -10.26 46.25 -35.87
CA VAL A 15 -11.03 45.77 -37.02
C VAL A 15 -12.07 44.70 -36.63
N ARG A 16 -12.15 44.34 -35.35
CA ARG A 16 -13.15 43.41 -34.78
C ARG A 16 -13.39 43.66 -33.29
N ASP A 17 -14.50 43.12 -32.79
CA ASP A 17 -14.89 43.21 -31.39
C ASP A 17 -13.99 42.34 -30.48
N THR A 18 -13.81 42.78 -29.25
CA THR A 18 -13.05 42.06 -28.23
C THR A 18 -13.92 40.96 -27.61
N THR A 19 -13.50 39.72 -27.76
CA THR A 19 -14.14 38.52 -27.17
C THR A 19 -13.22 37.82 -26.17
N ALA A 20 -11.94 38.17 -26.16
CA ALA A 20 -10.94 37.61 -25.26
C ALA A 20 -9.87 38.64 -24.90
N TRP A 21 -9.19 38.42 -23.79
CA TRP A 21 -8.10 39.25 -23.31
C TRP A 21 -6.85 38.40 -23.10
N PHE A 22 -5.75 38.80 -23.73
CA PHE A 22 -4.45 38.18 -23.52
C PHE A 22 -3.69 38.90 -22.40
N LEU A 23 -3.44 38.19 -21.30
CA LEU A 23 -2.69 38.66 -20.14
C LEU A 23 -1.22 38.24 -20.30
N PRO A 24 -0.29 39.18 -20.54
CA PRO A 24 1.11 38.85 -20.76
C PRO A 24 1.82 38.41 -19.47
N GLY A 25 2.92 37.68 -19.62
CA GLY A 25 3.78 37.25 -18.51
C GLY A 25 3.71 35.75 -18.28
N ASN A 26 4.29 35.27 -17.18
CA ASN A 26 4.38 33.85 -16.85
C ASN A 26 4.02 33.56 -15.39
N ARG A 27 3.38 34.52 -14.72
CA ARG A 27 3.06 34.46 -13.30
C ARG A 27 1.55 34.33 -13.10
N PRO A 28 1.05 33.16 -12.65
CA PRO A 28 -0.36 32.96 -12.35
C PRO A 28 -0.94 33.98 -11.38
N GLU A 29 -0.17 34.39 -10.36
CA GLU A 29 -0.64 35.37 -9.37
C GLU A 29 -1.13 36.67 -10.03
N VAL A 30 -0.37 37.17 -11.01
CA VAL A 30 -0.69 38.42 -11.72
C VAL A 30 -1.93 38.27 -12.59
N TRP A 31 -2.10 37.11 -13.24
CA TRP A 31 -3.28 36.85 -14.06
C TRP A 31 -4.54 36.77 -13.21
N ILE A 32 -4.46 36.08 -12.07
CA ILE A 32 -5.58 35.94 -11.14
C ILE A 32 -5.93 37.27 -10.50
N ASP A 33 -4.95 38.08 -10.10
CA ASP A 33 -5.20 39.41 -9.54
C ASP A 33 -5.95 40.32 -10.53
N GLU A 34 -5.63 40.27 -11.82
CA GLU A 34 -6.35 41.01 -12.87
C GLU A 34 -7.76 40.43 -13.11
N ILE A 35 -7.89 39.10 -13.25
CA ILE A 35 -9.18 38.42 -13.46
C ILE A 35 -10.12 38.65 -12.26
N SER A 36 -9.58 38.75 -11.05
CA SER A 36 -10.36 38.98 -9.83
C SER A 36 -11.12 40.30 -9.81
N GLN A 37 -10.66 41.27 -10.61
CA GLN A 37 -11.25 42.60 -10.74
C GLN A 37 -12.34 42.65 -11.83
N TRP A 38 -12.55 41.59 -12.60
CA TRP A 38 -13.55 41.56 -13.66
C TRP A 38 -14.95 41.33 -13.07
N GLU A 39 -15.92 42.15 -13.47
CA GLU A 39 -17.31 42.07 -13.04
C GLU A 39 -18.09 40.95 -13.77
N VAL A 40 -17.50 39.76 -13.86
CA VAL A 40 -18.08 38.57 -14.51
C VAL A 40 -17.93 37.35 -13.62
N ALA A 41 -18.79 36.35 -13.80
CA ALA A 41 -18.66 35.10 -13.08
C ALA A 41 -17.37 34.39 -13.51
N GLN A 42 -16.36 34.36 -12.64
CA GLN A 42 -15.03 33.82 -12.94
C GLN A 42 -15.06 32.36 -13.41
N MET A 43 -16.01 31.57 -12.91
CA MET A 43 -16.24 30.17 -13.32
C MET A 43 -16.73 30.02 -14.77
N SER A 44 -17.19 31.09 -15.40
CA SER A 44 -17.62 31.10 -16.81
C SER A 44 -16.50 31.47 -17.78
N LEU A 45 -15.32 31.83 -17.28
CA LEU A 45 -14.17 32.18 -18.11
C LEU A 45 -13.47 30.91 -18.61
N LYS A 46 -13.06 30.96 -19.88
CA LYS A 46 -12.24 29.91 -20.49
C LYS A 46 -10.82 30.43 -20.67
N LEU A 47 -9.85 29.74 -20.08
CA LEU A 47 -8.48 30.21 -20.02
C LEU A 47 -7.57 29.28 -20.83
N TYR A 48 -6.72 29.85 -21.69
CA TYR A 48 -5.78 29.09 -22.52
C TYR A 48 -4.36 29.62 -22.34
N LEU A 49 -3.42 28.74 -21.98
CA LEU A 49 -2.01 29.09 -21.85
C LEU A 49 -1.34 29.19 -23.21
N ILE A 50 -0.65 30.30 -23.45
CA ILE A 50 0.06 30.54 -24.72
C ILE A 50 1.56 30.30 -24.50
N PRO A 51 2.18 29.33 -25.20
CA PRO A 51 3.60 29.07 -25.08
C PRO A 51 4.44 30.21 -25.67
N GLU A 52 5.69 30.36 -25.24
CA GLU A 52 6.65 31.30 -25.84
C GLU A 52 6.93 30.96 -27.31
N SER A 53 7.06 29.67 -27.65
CA SER A 53 7.30 29.19 -29.01
C SER A 53 7.04 27.69 -29.15
N ASN A 54 7.11 27.14 -30.37
CA ASN A 54 7.04 25.69 -30.60
C ASN A 54 8.20 24.91 -29.92
N GLN A 55 9.31 25.57 -29.60
CA GLN A 55 10.46 24.95 -28.92
C GLN A 55 10.38 25.06 -27.39
N SER A 56 9.64 26.05 -26.87
CA SER A 56 9.51 26.33 -25.43
C SER A 56 8.04 26.32 -25.02
N ARG A 57 7.65 25.29 -24.26
CA ARG A 57 6.31 25.15 -23.68
C ARG A 57 6.07 26.05 -22.46
N ARG A 58 7.01 26.94 -22.13
CA ARG A 58 6.80 27.91 -21.04
C ARG A 58 5.72 28.90 -21.45
N PRO A 59 4.77 29.23 -20.56
CA PRO A 59 3.73 30.19 -20.90
C PRO A 59 4.33 31.60 -21.01
N CYS A 60 4.05 32.29 -22.11
CA CYS A 60 4.34 33.71 -22.30
C CYS A 60 3.14 34.61 -21.97
N GLY A 61 1.97 34.00 -21.77
CA GLY A 61 0.76 34.66 -21.28
C GLY A 61 -0.44 33.73 -21.26
N LEU A 62 -1.56 34.29 -20.82
CA LEU A 62 -2.84 33.61 -20.69
C LEU A 62 -3.89 34.32 -21.55
N LEU A 63 -4.57 33.59 -22.43
CA LEU A 63 -5.74 34.11 -23.12
C LEU A 63 -6.99 33.75 -22.32
N ALA A 64 -7.74 34.75 -21.88
CA ALA A 64 -9.00 34.58 -21.18
C ALA A 64 -10.17 34.97 -22.08
N VAL A 65 -11.04 34.02 -22.38
CA VAL A 65 -12.24 34.19 -23.21
C VAL A 65 -13.45 34.37 -22.30
N SER A 66 -14.30 35.34 -22.64
CA SER A 66 -15.56 35.60 -21.94
C SER A 66 -16.68 35.85 -22.93
N ASP A 67 -17.85 35.28 -22.65
CA ASP A 67 -19.08 35.55 -23.39
C ASP A 67 -19.73 36.88 -22.96
N GLN A 68 -19.19 37.54 -21.93
CA GLN A 68 -19.64 38.84 -21.41
C GLN A 68 -18.62 39.94 -21.74
N GLN A 69 -19.08 41.19 -21.81
CA GLN A 69 -18.16 42.30 -22.01
C GLN A 69 -17.30 42.53 -20.76
N VAL A 70 -16.02 42.22 -20.88
CA VAL A 70 -15.00 42.43 -19.85
C VAL A 70 -14.15 43.64 -20.21
N ARG A 71 -13.83 44.47 -19.22
CA ARG A 71 -12.80 45.52 -19.32
C ARG A 71 -11.54 45.07 -18.59
N SER A 72 -10.46 44.84 -19.33
CA SER A 72 -9.14 44.58 -18.73
C SER A 72 -8.28 45.84 -18.77
N ARG A 73 -7.49 46.05 -17.72
CA ARG A 73 -6.53 47.16 -17.61
C ARG A 73 -5.17 46.79 -18.18
N GLN A 74 -4.78 45.52 -18.06
CA GLN A 74 -3.45 45.03 -18.45
C GLN A 74 -3.48 44.06 -19.65
N GLY A 75 -4.66 43.62 -20.08
CA GLY A 75 -4.83 42.68 -21.17
C GLY A 75 -4.76 43.32 -22.55
N VAL A 76 -4.26 42.56 -23.52
CA VAL A 76 -4.33 42.89 -24.94
C VAL A 76 -5.63 42.33 -25.52
N PRO A 77 -6.46 43.14 -26.22
CA PRO A 77 -7.74 42.69 -26.75
C PRO A 77 -7.58 41.75 -27.95
N TYR A 78 -8.25 40.60 -27.87
CA TYR A 78 -8.36 39.60 -28.93
C TYR A 78 -9.81 39.46 -29.36
N GLY A 79 -10.00 39.22 -30.66
CA GLY A 79 -11.30 38.94 -31.25
C GLY A 79 -11.29 37.60 -31.97
N GLN A 80 -12.48 37.02 -32.09
CA GLN A 80 -12.70 35.74 -32.75
C GLN A 80 -12.99 35.93 -34.25
N ILE A 81 -12.37 35.13 -35.10
CA ILE A 81 -12.68 34.97 -36.54
C ILE A 81 -13.03 33.50 -36.77
N ALA A 82 -14.08 33.26 -37.55
CA ALA A 82 -14.74 31.96 -37.60
C ALA A 82 -15.15 31.50 -36.19
N SER A 83 -15.76 30.33 -36.06
CA SER A 83 -16.22 29.85 -34.75
C SER A 83 -15.09 29.52 -33.76
N ARG A 84 -13.79 29.61 -34.15
CA ARG A 84 -12.69 28.97 -33.39
C ARG A 84 -11.29 29.63 -33.45
N LEU A 85 -11.05 30.71 -34.21
CA LEU A 85 -9.72 31.35 -34.30
C LEU A 85 -9.67 32.69 -33.57
N TYR A 86 -8.78 32.85 -32.59
CA TYR A 86 -8.54 34.09 -31.86
C TYR A 86 -7.27 34.79 -32.34
N LEU A 87 -7.33 36.11 -32.55
CA LEU A 87 -6.18 36.94 -32.91
C LEU A 87 -6.41 38.38 -32.41
N PRO A 88 -5.36 39.23 -32.31
CA PRO A 88 -5.50 40.60 -31.86
C PRO A 88 -6.57 41.37 -32.65
N VAL A 89 -7.35 42.20 -31.98
CA VAL A 89 -8.47 42.94 -32.62
C VAL A 89 -8.01 43.88 -33.74
N GLU A 90 -6.74 44.27 -33.76
CA GLU A 90 -6.13 45.15 -34.76
C GLU A 90 -5.49 44.39 -35.93
N ALA A 91 -5.42 43.05 -35.88
CA ALA A 91 -4.72 42.26 -36.91
C ALA A 91 -5.67 41.72 -38.00
N SER A 92 -5.19 41.38 -39.19
CA SER A 92 -5.96 40.66 -40.22
C SER A 92 -5.07 39.68 -40.95
N LEU A 93 -5.65 38.59 -41.49
CA LEU A 93 -4.89 37.59 -42.24
C LEU A 93 -4.55 38.09 -43.65
N ARG A 94 -3.29 37.93 -44.06
CA ARG A 94 -2.80 38.21 -45.42
C ARG A 94 -2.04 36.99 -45.98
N PRO A 95 -2.37 36.47 -47.18
CA PRO A 95 -3.47 36.90 -48.04
C PRO A 95 -4.84 36.72 -47.36
N ALA A 96 -5.85 37.46 -47.82
CA ALA A 96 -7.20 37.36 -47.26
C ALA A 96 -7.72 35.93 -47.47
N VAL A 97 -8.17 35.30 -46.38
CA VAL A 97 -8.76 33.95 -46.38
C VAL A 97 -10.24 34.08 -46.05
N SER A 98 -11.10 33.40 -46.81
CA SER A 98 -12.54 33.42 -46.54
C SER A 98 -12.89 32.65 -45.26
N LEU A 99 -14.03 32.95 -44.63
CA LEU A 99 -14.49 32.24 -43.43
C LEU A 99 -14.71 30.74 -43.70
N GLN A 100 -15.25 30.37 -44.87
CA GLN A 100 -15.46 28.98 -45.27
C GLN A 100 -14.13 28.23 -45.46
N GLU A 101 -13.12 28.87 -46.05
CA GLU A 101 -11.78 28.29 -46.16
C GLU A 101 -11.14 28.13 -44.77
N LEU A 102 -11.28 29.13 -43.88
CA LEU A 102 -10.77 29.03 -42.51
C LEU A 102 -11.44 27.88 -41.73
N GLU A 103 -12.76 27.72 -41.81
CA GLU A 103 -13.46 26.60 -41.16
C GLU A 103 -13.04 25.24 -41.71
N THR A 104 -12.68 25.17 -43.00
CA THR A 104 -12.16 23.94 -43.62
C THR A 104 -10.72 23.65 -43.21
N LEU A 105 -9.88 24.69 -43.09
CA LEU A 105 -8.46 24.57 -42.74
C LEU A 105 -8.24 24.31 -41.25
N LEU A 106 -9.05 24.92 -40.38
CA LEU A 106 -8.99 24.80 -38.93
C LEU A 106 -9.77 23.56 -38.47
N ARG A 107 -9.09 22.42 -38.40
CA ARG A 107 -9.69 21.13 -38.04
C ARG A 107 -10.40 21.17 -36.68
N SER A 108 -11.61 20.62 -36.62
CA SER A 108 -12.29 20.25 -35.36
C SER A 108 -11.55 19.08 -34.69
N PRO A 109 -11.36 19.05 -33.36
CA PRO A 109 -12.04 19.86 -32.32
C PRO A 109 -11.26 21.06 -31.77
N TYR A 110 -10.15 21.49 -32.39
CA TYR A 110 -9.23 22.48 -31.83
C TYR A 110 -9.79 23.92 -31.79
N THR A 111 -9.44 24.64 -30.73
CA THR A 111 -9.51 26.10 -30.63
C THR A 111 -8.15 26.67 -31.06
N TRP A 112 -8.14 27.65 -31.95
CA TRP A 112 -6.91 28.19 -32.53
C TRP A 112 -6.65 29.60 -32.03
N ILE A 113 -5.40 29.90 -31.67
CA ILE A 113 -4.98 31.20 -31.16
C ILE A 113 -3.73 31.64 -31.91
N TRP A 114 -3.80 32.76 -32.62
CA TRP A 114 -2.65 33.32 -33.31
C TRP A 114 -1.98 34.41 -32.47
N HIS A 115 -0.91 34.04 -31.78
CA HIS A 115 -0.10 34.97 -31.02
C HIS A 115 1.03 35.56 -31.89
N PRO A 116 1.35 36.87 -31.80
CA PRO A 116 2.26 37.53 -32.75
C PRO A 116 3.69 36.99 -32.72
N ALA A 117 4.17 36.62 -31.52
CA ALA A 117 5.52 36.09 -31.32
C ALA A 117 5.56 34.54 -31.32
N ALA A 118 4.53 33.89 -30.78
CA ALA A 118 4.52 32.44 -30.64
C ALA A 118 3.99 31.71 -31.89
N GLY A 119 3.33 32.45 -32.78
CA GLY A 119 2.69 31.91 -33.98
C GLY A 119 1.30 31.34 -33.69
N LEU A 120 0.86 30.44 -34.57
CA LEU A 120 -0.43 29.80 -34.48
C LEU A 120 -0.38 28.63 -33.49
N VAL A 121 -1.19 28.72 -32.43
CA VAL A 121 -1.31 27.74 -31.35
C VAL A 121 -2.65 27.02 -31.47
N ALA A 122 -2.63 25.69 -31.36
CA ALA A 122 -3.83 24.86 -31.29
C ALA A 122 -4.04 24.42 -29.86
N CYS A 123 -5.23 24.65 -29.32
CA CYS A 123 -5.66 24.22 -28.00
C CYS A 123 -6.75 23.17 -28.16
N GLU A 124 -6.58 22.03 -27.52
CA GLU A 124 -7.58 20.99 -27.39
C GLU A 124 -8.63 21.36 -26.35
N GLN A 125 -9.73 20.63 -26.31
CA GLN A 125 -10.77 20.83 -25.29
C GLN A 125 -10.22 20.62 -23.87
N GLN A 126 -9.21 19.77 -23.70
CA GLN A 126 -8.53 19.54 -22.41
C GLN A 126 -7.54 20.65 -22.02
N ASP A 127 -7.17 21.53 -22.95
CA ASP A 127 -6.29 22.68 -22.67
C ASP A 127 -7.09 23.89 -22.17
N GLU A 128 -8.43 23.78 -22.12
CA GLU A 128 -9.31 24.79 -21.53
C GLU A 128 -9.22 24.73 -20.01
N LEU A 129 -8.58 25.73 -19.42
CA LEU A 129 -8.43 25.88 -17.98
C LEU A 129 -9.54 26.78 -17.41
N SER A 130 -9.93 26.47 -16.19
CA SER A 130 -10.74 27.32 -15.33
C SER A 130 -9.86 28.12 -14.37
N VAL A 131 -10.42 29.15 -13.73
CA VAL A 131 -9.73 29.89 -12.67
C VAL A 131 -9.31 28.97 -11.52
N ALA A 132 -10.08 27.91 -11.24
CA ALA A 132 -9.78 26.95 -10.17
C ALA A 132 -8.50 26.14 -10.42
N ASP A 133 -8.14 25.89 -11.69
CA ASP A 133 -6.98 25.06 -12.04
C ASP A 133 -5.63 25.72 -11.70
N PHE A 134 -5.63 27.05 -11.48
CA PHE A 134 -4.46 27.80 -11.04
C PHE A 134 -4.18 27.68 -9.54
N PHE A 135 -5.11 27.14 -8.77
CA PHE A 135 -4.95 26.94 -7.34
C PHE A 135 -4.55 25.50 -7.06
N GLN A 136 -3.28 25.28 -6.76
CA GLN A 136 -2.81 23.99 -6.30
C GLN A 136 -2.95 23.91 -4.77
N PRO A 137 -3.74 22.97 -4.20
CA PRO A 137 -3.69 22.73 -2.77
C PRO A 137 -2.27 22.26 -2.42
N SER A 138 -1.66 22.86 -1.39
CA SER A 138 -0.26 22.67 -1.01
C SER A 138 0.15 21.19 -1.06
N ILE A 139 0.89 20.81 -2.11
CA ILE A 139 1.50 19.49 -2.21
C ILE A 139 2.73 19.53 -1.31
N SER A 140 2.60 18.95 -0.12
CA SER A 140 3.75 18.67 0.75
C SER A 140 4.80 17.90 -0.07
N ARG A 141 6.01 18.44 -0.15
CA ARG A 141 7.15 17.74 -0.76
C ARG A 141 7.34 16.40 -0.05
N ASP A 142 7.41 15.35 -0.85
CA ASP A 142 7.65 13.98 -0.42
C ASP A 142 9.16 13.77 -0.22
N SER A 143 9.72 14.44 0.80
CA SER A 143 11.05 14.11 1.29
C SER A 143 10.89 13.00 2.32
N ASN A 144 11.05 11.75 1.87
CA ASN A 144 10.99 10.57 2.72
C ASN A 144 12.30 10.44 3.52
N TRP A 145 12.30 10.91 4.77
CA TRP A 145 13.43 10.82 5.70
C TRP A 145 13.52 9.45 6.41
N ASP A 146 12.61 8.50 6.12
CA ASP A 146 12.56 7.20 6.79
C ASP A 146 13.53 6.15 6.22
N TYR A 147 14.35 6.48 5.21
CA TYR A 147 15.35 5.55 4.67
C TYR A 147 16.68 5.62 5.42
N ALA A 148 16.73 5.08 6.65
CA ALA A 148 17.95 4.45 7.12
C ALA A 148 18.10 3.09 6.41
N VAL A 149 19.06 2.97 5.48
CA VAL A 149 19.32 1.70 4.77
C VAL A 149 20.06 0.74 5.72
N PRO A 150 19.48 -0.39 6.15
CA PRO A 150 20.22 -1.40 6.89
C PRO A 150 21.14 -2.16 5.92
N GLY A 151 22.39 -2.40 6.33
CA GLY A 151 23.33 -3.20 5.54
C GLY A 151 22.82 -4.61 5.27
N ILE A 152 23.16 -5.16 4.11
CA ILE A 152 22.80 -6.52 3.69
C ILE A 152 23.40 -7.52 4.68
N ALA A 153 22.54 -8.26 5.41
CA ALA A 153 22.97 -9.39 6.23
C ALA A 153 23.24 -10.61 5.32
N ILE A 154 24.50 -11.03 5.24
CA ILE A 154 24.86 -12.30 4.59
C ILE A 154 24.55 -13.43 5.57
N SER A 155 23.59 -14.30 5.21
CA SER A 155 23.28 -15.50 5.99
C SER A 155 24.43 -16.50 5.91
N SER A 156 25.03 -16.80 7.06
CA SER A 156 26.09 -17.78 7.22
C SER A 156 25.60 -18.99 8.02
N GLN A 157 24.70 -19.81 7.44
CA GLN A 157 24.64 -21.27 7.64
C GLN A 157 23.41 -21.91 6.96
N LEU A 158 23.68 -22.87 6.07
CA LEU A 158 22.72 -23.80 5.48
C LEU A 158 22.52 -24.98 6.45
N HIS A 159 21.31 -25.16 6.98
CA HIS A 159 21.02 -26.21 7.98
C HIS A 159 20.29 -27.45 7.44
N THR A 160 19.70 -27.46 6.24
CA THR A 160 19.11 -28.69 5.66
C THR A 160 18.78 -28.56 4.16
N ILE A 161 18.85 -29.69 3.44
CA ILE A 161 18.23 -29.94 2.14
C ILE A 161 17.46 -31.26 2.28
N SER A 162 16.16 -31.27 1.98
CA SER A 162 15.34 -32.49 2.01
C SER A 162 14.65 -32.76 0.66
N LEU A 163 14.55 -34.05 0.33
CA LEU A 163 13.89 -34.60 -0.85
C LEU A 163 12.52 -35.16 -0.46
N ILE A 164 11.49 -34.79 -1.21
CA ILE A 164 10.13 -35.32 -1.08
C ILE A 164 10.06 -36.62 -1.91
N GLN A 165 9.83 -37.76 -1.25
CA GLN A 165 9.57 -39.06 -1.90
C GLN A 165 8.06 -39.35 -1.93
N PHE A 166 7.60 -39.94 -3.04
CA PHE A 166 6.26 -40.50 -3.20
C PHE A 166 6.17 -41.93 -2.63
N PRO A 167 4.99 -42.38 -2.17
CA PRO A 167 4.76 -43.75 -1.73
C PRO A 167 4.75 -44.76 -2.89
N SER A 168 5.14 -46.00 -2.57
CA SER A 168 5.30 -47.17 -3.44
C SER A 168 3.98 -47.89 -3.78
N LEU A 169 3.95 -48.51 -4.96
CA LEU A 169 2.83 -49.22 -5.61
C LEU A 169 2.68 -50.71 -5.25
N ASP A 170 3.37 -51.22 -4.23
CA ASP A 170 3.47 -52.67 -3.95
C ASP A 170 2.34 -53.25 -3.05
N THR A 171 1.19 -52.59 -2.88
CA THR A 171 0.17 -53.08 -1.94
C THR A 171 -1.28 -53.01 -2.44
N LEU A 172 -1.54 -53.25 -3.73
CA LEU A 172 -2.94 -53.14 -4.21
C LEU A 172 -3.48 -54.18 -5.19
N PHE A 173 -2.79 -55.27 -5.56
CA PHE A 173 -3.48 -56.41 -6.20
C PHE A 173 -2.87 -57.77 -5.82
N GLU A 174 -3.70 -58.56 -5.14
CA GLU A 174 -3.52 -59.96 -4.76
C GLU A 174 -3.83 -60.92 -5.94
N GLU A 175 -3.17 -62.09 -5.86
CA GLU A 175 -3.59 -63.47 -6.19
C GLU A 175 -4.48 -63.85 -7.41
N GLU A 176 -4.07 -64.99 -7.99
CA GLU A 176 -4.72 -65.91 -8.93
C GLU A 176 -4.74 -65.58 -10.44
N GLU A 177 -3.92 -66.28 -11.23
CA GLU A 177 -4.37 -67.47 -11.97
C GLU A 177 -3.22 -68.19 -12.72
N LYS A 178 -3.32 -69.52 -12.73
CA LYS A 178 -2.38 -70.51 -13.25
C LYS A 178 -2.52 -70.76 -14.76
N GLU A 179 -1.47 -71.40 -15.27
CA GLU A 179 -1.51 -72.58 -16.16
C GLU A 179 -1.38 -72.42 -17.70
N ILE A 180 -0.46 -73.27 -18.21
CA ILE A 180 -0.37 -73.89 -19.55
C ILE A 180 0.42 -73.15 -20.64
N GLY A 181 1.38 -73.87 -21.24
CA GLY A 181 1.76 -73.65 -22.64
C GLY A 181 3.24 -73.78 -23.00
N SER A 182 3.90 -74.86 -22.61
CA SER A 182 5.13 -75.34 -23.25
C SER A 182 4.83 -75.84 -24.68
N ASP A 183 5.52 -75.34 -25.70
CA ASP A 183 6.23 -76.15 -26.72
C ASP A 183 6.77 -75.33 -27.90
N GLN A 184 8.06 -75.57 -28.21
CA GLN A 184 8.68 -75.76 -29.55
C GLN A 184 8.75 -74.53 -30.51
N ASP A 185 9.78 -74.29 -31.32
CA ASP A 185 10.82 -75.13 -31.93
C ASP A 185 12.12 -74.33 -32.15
N SER A 186 13.28 -74.94 -31.90
CA SER A 186 14.59 -74.33 -32.12
C SER A 186 15.13 -74.60 -33.53
N LEU A 187 15.18 -73.57 -34.38
CA LEU A 187 15.64 -73.65 -35.77
C LEU A 187 17.17 -73.57 -35.88
N LYS A 188 17.86 -74.73 -35.89
CA LYS A 188 19.27 -74.91 -36.30
C LYS A 188 19.53 -74.69 -37.82
N LYS A 189 18.88 -73.73 -38.46
CA LYS A 189 19.06 -73.46 -39.91
C LYS A 189 19.10 -71.97 -40.22
N LEU A 190 20.18 -71.29 -39.84
CA LEU A 190 20.59 -70.01 -40.42
C LEU A 190 22.12 -69.93 -40.53
N PRO A 191 22.68 -69.22 -41.54
CA PRO A 191 24.09 -69.31 -41.93
C PRO A 191 25.05 -68.63 -40.94
N LYS A 192 26.21 -69.26 -40.72
CA LYS A 192 27.24 -68.82 -39.76
C LYS A 192 27.90 -67.50 -40.19
N ASN A 193 28.26 -66.68 -39.19
CA ASN A 193 29.01 -65.43 -39.35
C ASN A 193 30.47 -65.74 -39.79
N PRO A 194 31.14 -64.85 -40.54
CA PRO A 194 32.46 -65.12 -41.12
C PRO A 194 33.65 -65.17 -40.13
N ASP A 195 33.45 -64.86 -38.83
CA ASP A 195 34.55 -64.78 -37.84
C ASP A 195 34.55 -65.91 -36.77
N GLU A 196 34.01 -67.11 -37.04
CA GLU A 196 34.19 -68.27 -36.15
C GLU A 196 35.46 -69.07 -36.50
N SER A 197 36.54 -68.91 -35.71
CA SER A 197 37.76 -69.71 -35.79
C SER A 197 37.66 -71.05 -35.03
N VAL A 198 38.14 -72.11 -35.67
CA VAL A 198 37.94 -73.56 -35.41
C VAL A 198 38.73 -74.16 -34.22
N PHE A 199 39.39 -73.36 -33.37
CA PHE A 199 40.22 -73.88 -32.28
C PHE A 199 39.65 -73.56 -30.90
N ASN A 200 39.02 -74.55 -30.27
CA ASN A 200 39.12 -74.87 -28.84
C ASN A 200 38.23 -76.08 -28.52
N ASN A 201 38.68 -77.25 -28.95
CA ASN A 201 38.22 -78.54 -28.47
C ASN A 201 39.45 -79.43 -28.29
N LEU A 202 40.00 -79.51 -27.07
CA LEU A 202 40.55 -80.76 -26.51
C LEU A 202 40.72 -80.63 -24.98
N PRO A 203 40.62 -81.75 -24.25
CA PRO A 203 40.11 -81.86 -22.87
C PRO A 203 41.23 -82.16 -21.87
N ASN A 204 40.96 -82.08 -20.55
CA ASN A 204 41.42 -83.11 -19.58
C ASN A 204 40.84 -82.96 -18.14
N PRO A 205 41.05 -83.92 -17.20
CA PRO A 205 39.95 -84.69 -16.62
C PRO A 205 39.96 -84.72 -15.07
N LEU A 206 38.79 -84.70 -14.42
CA LEU A 206 38.57 -85.39 -13.15
C LEU A 206 37.09 -85.31 -12.78
N LYS A 207 36.50 -86.48 -12.53
CA LYS A 207 35.07 -86.72 -12.37
C LYS A 207 34.75 -87.09 -10.91
N LEU A 208 33.67 -86.47 -10.38
CA LEU A 208 32.57 -87.05 -9.55
C LEU A 208 32.82 -87.42 -8.07
N PRO A 209 31.78 -87.60 -7.20
CA PRO A 209 30.38 -87.08 -7.16
C PRO A 209 29.88 -86.62 -5.75
N HIS A 210 28.84 -85.76 -5.66
CA HIS A 210 28.11 -85.42 -4.40
C HIS A 210 26.64 -85.91 -4.42
N ALA A 211 26.39 -87.10 -4.96
CA ALA A 211 25.11 -87.79 -4.76
C ALA A 211 25.25 -88.69 -3.53
N LEU A 212 24.85 -88.21 -2.34
CA LEU A 212 24.50 -89.00 -1.14
C LEU A 212 24.26 -88.06 0.08
N PHE A 213 23.17 -87.28 0.13
CA PHE A 213 22.68 -86.70 1.42
C PHE A 213 21.21 -86.18 1.37
N ALA A 214 20.29 -86.89 0.70
CA ALA A 214 18.87 -86.51 0.69
C ALA A 214 17.93 -87.72 0.89
N LYS A 215 18.13 -88.46 1.99
CA LYS A 215 17.19 -89.50 2.46
C LYS A 215 17.16 -89.54 3.99
N ALA A 216 16.55 -88.53 4.61
CA ALA A 216 15.91 -88.59 5.94
C ALA A 216 15.43 -87.18 6.31
N ILE A 217 14.33 -87.09 7.07
CA ILE A 217 13.69 -85.86 7.60
C ILE A 217 12.65 -85.23 6.66
N LEU A 218 11.66 -86.03 6.23
CA LEU A 218 10.34 -85.55 5.78
C LEU A 218 9.26 -86.41 6.45
N SER A 219 9.31 -86.42 7.78
CA SER A 219 8.28 -87.01 8.63
C SER A 219 8.30 -86.29 9.97
N PHE A 220 7.64 -85.14 10.08
CA PHE A 220 6.92 -84.71 11.29
C PHE A 220 6.29 -83.33 11.04
N THR A 221 5.04 -83.18 11.49
CA THR A 221 4.26 -81.93 11.62
C THR A 221 3.38 -81.47 10.45
N SER A 222 2.62 -82.41 9.88
CA SER A 222 1.23 -82.11 9.49
C SER A 222 0.35 -82.15 10.75
N LYS A 223 -0.16 -81.00 11.22
CA LYS A 223 -1.44 -80.80 11.95
C LYS A 223 -1.40 -79.54 12.85
N VAL A 224 -2.52 -78.81 12.79
CA VAL A 224 -3.15 -77.89 13.77
C VAL A 224 -3.24 -76.41 13.33
N PRO A 225 -4.41 -75.74 13.52
CA PRO A 225 -4.90 -74.65 12.67
C PRO A 225 -5.14 -73.29 13.42
N THR A 226 -5.70 -72.32 12.67
CA THR A 226 -6.51 -71.12 13.07
C THR A 226 -5.85 -69.75 13.35
N ARG A 227 -6.26 -68.78 12.51
CA ARG A 227 -6.93 -67.47 12.76
C ARG A 227 -6.26 -66.34 13.61
N ASN A 228 -6.17 -65.18 12.95
CA ASN A 228 -6.15 -63.75 13.36
C ASN A 228 -5.14 -63.15 14.37
N HIS A 229 -4.47 -62.10 13.88
CA HIS A 229 -3.85 -60.91 14.51
C HIS A 229 -2.63 -61.06 15.45
N GLY A 230 -1.48 -60.53 14.99
CA GLY A 230 -0.34 -60.18 15.83
C GLY A 230 0.89 -59.74 15.02
N ALA A 231 1.60 -58.71 15.49
CA ALA A 231 2.81 -58.13 14.89
C ALA A 231 4.03 -59.10 14.93
N PRO A 232 5.14 -58.81 14.22
CA PRO A 232 6.05 -59.80 13.64
C PRO A 232 6.99 -60.45 14.66
N ASN A 233 7.34 -61.72 14.45
CA ASN A 233 8.50 -62.32 15.11
C ASN A 233 9.29 -63.28 14.20
N TRP A 234 10.61 -63.04 14.22
CA TRP A 234 11.84 -63.66 13.69
C TRP A 234 11.89 -65.09 13.08
N ILE A 235 10.81 -65.86 13.00
CA ILE A 235 10.84 -67.24 12.50
C ILE A 235 10.65 -67.33 10.97
N ASN A 236 10.15 -66.28 10.31
CA ASN A 236 10.10 -66.18 8.84
C ASN A 236 11.45 -65.92 8.16
N HIS A 237 12.54 -65.79 8.92
CA HIS A 237 13.86 -65.52 8.33
C HIS A 237 14.69 -66.78 7.99
N LEU A 238 14.29 -67.96 8.49
CA LEU A 238 14.98 -69.22 8.23
C LEU A 238 14.37 -70.05 7.09
N GLU A 239 13.12 -69.82 6.68
CA GLU A 239 12.55 -70.42 5.45
C GLU A 239 13.02 -69.73 4.16
N ASN A 240 13.38 -68.44 4.22
CA ASN A 240 13.90 -67.70 3.05
C ASN A 240 15.35 -68.02 2.67
N TRP A 241 16.12 -68.71 3.53
CA TRP A 241 17.49 -69.12 3.22
C TRP A 241 17.53 -70.45 2.46
N ALA A 242 16.59 -71.37 2.72
CA ALA A 242 16.56 -72.70 2.09
C ALA A 242 16.02 -72.70 0.63
N GLY A 243 15.31 -71.65 0.21
CA GLY A 243 14.80 -71.51 -1.17
C GLY A 243 15.82 -71.01 -2.21
N LYS A 244 17.00 -70.53 -1.79
CA LYS A 244 17.96 -69.83 -2.68
C LYS A 244 19.07 -70.69 -3.29
N GLN A 245 19.10 -72.01 -3.05
CA GLN A 245 20.21 -72.87 -3.51
C GLN A 245 19.80 -74.01 -4.46
N LEU A 246 18.60 -73.97 -5.04
CA LEU A 246 18.11 -74.94 -6.03
C LEU A 246 18.05 -74.42 -7.49
N PHE A 247 18.45 -73.18 -7.77
CA PHE A 247 18.44 -72.59 -9.13
C PHE A 247 19.80 -72.50 -9.84
N SER A 248 20.90 -73.04 -9.27
CA SER A 248 22.24 -72.95 -9.88
C SER A 248 22.55 -74.04 -10.92
N ALA A 249 21.65 -75.02 -11.14
CA ALA A 249 21.86 -76.14 -12.06
C ALA A 249 21.30 -75.94 -13.48
N PHE A 250 20.67 -74.79 -13.78
CA PHE A 250 20.14 -74.44 -15.11
C PHE A 250 20.62 -73.05 -15.57
N ARG A 251 21.93 -72.78 -15.48
CA ARG A 251 22.51 -71.56 -16.08
C ARG A 251 22.83 -71.81 -17.56
N PRO A 252 22.17 -71.12 -18.51
CA PRO A 252 22.51 -71.18 -19.92
C PRO A 252 23.96 -70.68 -20.15
N ASP A 253 24.60 -71.15 -21.22
CA ASP A 253 25.96 -70.76 -21.56
C ASP A 253 25.97 -69.33 -22.11
N GLN A 254 26.33 -68.37 -21.25
CA GLN A 254 26.39 -66.94 -21.56
C GLN A 254 27.25 -66.64 -22.79
N SER A 255 28.24 -67.48 -23.12
CA SER A 255 29.08 -67.29 -24.29
C SER A 255 28.32 -67.52 -25.61
N LYS A 256 27.34 -68.43 -25.63
CA LYS A 256 26.49 -68.69 -26.81
C LYS A 256 25.42 -67.64 -26.97
N ARG A 257 24.77 -67.23 -25.87
CA ARG A 257 23.79 -66.13 -25.88
C ARG A 257 24.40 -64.82 -26.40
N ASN A 258 25.60 -64.47 -25.95
CA ASN A 258 26.32 -63.29 -26.45
C ASN A 258 26.66 -63.34 -27.94
N ARG A 259 26.93 -64.53 -28.51
CA ARG A 259 27.16 -64.68 -29.96
C ARG A 259 25.89 -64.46 -30.76
N GLU A 260 24.75 -64.98 -30.30
CA GLU A 260 23.45 -64.76 -30.95
C GLU A 260 23.02 -63.29 -30.88
N ILE A 261 23.31 -62.57 -29.79
CA ILE A 261 23.07 -61.11 -29.69
C ILE A 261 23.94 -60.34 -30.69
N LYS A 262 25.24 -60.67 -30.80
CA LYS A 262 26.12 -60.04 -31.81
C LYS A 262 25.67 -60.35 -33.23
N ARG A 263 25.15 -61.55 -33.48
CA ARG A 263 24.56 -61.94 -34.75
C ARG A 263 23.32 -61.11 -35.06
N LEU A 264 22.44 -60.89 -34.09
CA LEU A 264 21.28 -60.02 -34.20
C LEU A 264 21.68 -58.58 -34.53
N LEU A 265 22.67 -58.01 -33.83
CA LEU A 265 23.19 -56.66 -34.10
C LEU A 265 23.71 -56.52 -35.54
N ASN A 266 24.48 -57.51 -36.02
CA ASN A 266 24.97 -57.54 -37.40
C ASN A 266 23.81 -57.66 -38.42
N LEU A 267 22.79 -58.46 -38.08
CA LEU A 267 21.63 -58.68 -38.93
C LEU A 267 20.74 -57.43 -39.00
N LEU A 268 20.54 -56.71 -37.90
CA LEU A 268 19.86 -55.41 -37.85
C LEU A 268 20.59 -54.34 -38.68
N GLY A 269 21.92 -54.40 -38.75
CA GLY A 269 22.72 -53.51 -39.59
C GLY A 269 22.61 -53.80 -41.09
N ASN A 270 22.69 -55.07 -41.49
CA ASN A 270 22.76 -55.46 -42.91
C ASN A 270 21.38 -55.72 -43.55
N ASN A 271 20.44 -56.31 -42.79
CA ASN A 271 19.08 -56.65 -43.24
C ASN A 271 18.07 -56.38 -42.12
N PRO A 272 17.66 -55.12 -41.94
CA PRO A 272 16.86 -54.70 -40.79
C PRO A 272 15.48 -55.37 -40.73
N ASP A 273 14.84 -55.62 -41.88
CA ASP A 273 13.52 -56.27 -41.94
C ASP A 273 13.54 -57.73 -41.46
N GLU A 274 14.63 -58.45 -41.74
CA GLU A 274 14.83 -59.80 -41.19
C GLU A 274 15.29 -59.73 -39.73
N GLY A 275 16.09 -58.73 -39.36
CA GLY A 275 16.59 -58.53 -37.99
C GLY A 275 15.49 -58.26 -36.98
N LEU A 276 14.49 -57.45 -37.37
CA LEU A 276 13.35 -57.13 -36.51
C LEU A 276 12.48 -58.35 -36.18
N LYS A 277 12.49 -59.40 -37.01
CA LYS A 277 11.79 -60.67 -36.72
C LYS A 277 12.42 -61.45 -35.57
N TYR A 278 13.68 -61.18 -35.24
CA TYR A 278 14.42 -61.83 -34.15
C TYR A 278 14.73 -60.85 -33.01
N ALA A 279 14.14 -59.65 -33.05
CA ALA A 279 14.42 -58.58 -32.10
C ALA A 279 13.96 -58.96 -30.69
N LEU A 280 14.85 -58.72 -29.73
CA LEU A 280 14.56 -58.82 -28.30
C LEU A 280 13.86 -57.53 -27.82
N PRO A 281 12.77 -57.65 -27.05
CA PRO A 281 12.11 -56.49 -26.47
C PRO A 281 12.93 -56.01 -25.27
N MET A 282 13.37 -54.76 -25.29
CA MET A 282 14.19 -54.14 -24.25
C MET A 282 13.38 -53.29 -23.28
N GLY A 283 12.11 -53.01 -23.60
CA GLY A 283 11.17 -52.31 -22.74
C GLY A 283 9.73 -52.73 -23.01
N GLY A 284 8.88 -52.61 -21.99
CA GLY A 284 7.47 -52.97 -21.98
C GLY A 284 7.02 -53.41 -20.58
N ASP A 285 5.71 -53.34 -20.32
CA ASP A 285 5.11 -53.77 -19.05
C ASP A 285 5.40 -55.27 -18.80
N PRO A 286 5.83 -55.73 -17.61
CA PRO A 286 6.23 -57.12 -17.34
C PRO A 286 5.06 -58.10 -17.28
N GLY A 287 4.04 -57.92 -18.13
CA GLY A 287 2.83 -58.75 -18.21
C GLY A 287 3.07 -60.16 -18.77
N HIS A 288 4.22 -60.76 -18.48
CA HIS A 288 4.52 -62.15 -18.82
C HIS A 288 3.83 -63.08 -17.82
N ARG A 289 2.87 -63.90 -18.26
CA ARG A 289 2.32 -65.00 -17.45
C ARG A 289 3.24 -66.21 -17.54
N GLY A 290 4.26 -66.23 -16.67
CA GLY A 290 5.20 -67.35 -16.53
C GLY A 290 6.58 -67.13 -17.18
N VAL A 291 7.57 -67.88 -16.69
CA VAL A 291 8.95 -67.88 -17.20
C VAL A 291 9.10 -69.08 -18.14
N ALA A 292 9.46 -68.85 -19.40
CA ALA A 292 9.78 -69.92 -20.33
C ALA A 292 11.15 -70.54 -19.98
N PRO A 293 11.37 -71.85 -20.20
CA PRO A 293 12.67 -72.48 -19.94
C PRO A 293 13.78 -71.77 -20.75
N PRO A 294 14.95 -71.50 -20.14
CA PRO A 294 16.00 -70.69 -20.76
C PRO A 294 16.58 -71.37 -22.01
N GLY A 295 16.47 -70.71 -23.15
CA GLY A 295 17.01 -71.16 -24.45
C GLY A 295 18.31 -70.46 -24.82
N ASP A 296 19.09 -71.07 -25.71
CA ASP A 296 20.35 -70.50 -26.24
C ASP A 296 20.15 -69.80 -27.60
N THR A 297 18.91 -69.68 -28.12
CA THR A 297 18.60 -69.17 -29.48
C THR A 297 17.43 -68.20 -29.49
N LEU A 298 17.49 -67.16 -30.32
CA LEU A 298 16.41 -66.19 -30.51
C LEU A 298 15.25 -66.80 -31.30
N SER A 299 14.02 -66.66 -30.79
CA SER A 299 12.81 -67.08 -31.49
C SER A 299 12.36 -66.04 -32.52
N ARG A 300 11.80 -66.52 -33.63
CA ARG A 300 11.22 -65.65 -34.67
C ARG A 300 9.86 -65.15 -34.21
N ARG A 301 9.57 -63.88 -34.49
CA ARG A 301 8.30 -63.21 -34.19
C ARG A 301 7.67 -62.66 -35.46
N ASP A 302 6.34 -62.70 -35.51
CA ASP A 302 5.57 -62.06 -36.57
C ASP A 302 5.40 -60.57 -36.28
N MET A 303 5.57 -59.74 -37.31
CA MET A 303 5.57 -58.27 -37.21
C MET A 303 4.25 -57.63 -37.65
N ASN A 304 3.20 -58.41 -37.92
CA ASN A 304 1.88 -57.87 -38.24
C ASN A 304 1.14 -57.58 -36.93
N VAL A 305 0.80 -56.30 -36.71
CA VAL A 305 0.30 -55.81 -35.43
C VAL A 305 -1.17 -55.42 -35.56
N ASP A 306 -2.03 -56.11 -34.80
CA ASP A 306 -3.31 -55.57 -34.35
C ASP A 306 -3.12 -55.00 -32.95
N PHE A 307 -3.26 -53.68 -32.80
CA PHE A 307 -3.05 -52.99 -31.52
C PHE A 307 -4.17 -53.25 -30.50
N THR A 308 -5.27 -53.89 -30.91
CA THR A 308 -6.44 -54.20 -30.09
C THR A 308 -6.27 -55.44 -29.21
N SER A 309 -5.26 -56.29 -29.45
CA SER A 309 -5.03 -57.55 -28.71
C SER A 309 -3.90 -57.46 -27.66
N MET A 310 -3.54 -56.26 -27.22
CA MET A 310 -2.33 -55.95 -26.43
C MET A 310 -2.36 -56.39 -24.94
N GLY A 311 -3.27 -57.31 -24.55
CA GLY A 311 -3.49 -57.77 -23.17
C GLY A 311 -3.25 -59.26 -22.90
N SER A 312 -2.82 -60.05 -23.89
CA SER A 312 -2.56 -61.49 -23.76
C SER A 312 -1.05 -61.77 -23.79
N GLY A 313 -0.43 -61.93 -22.61
CA GLY A 313 1.00 -62.20 -22.48
C GLY A 313 1.31 -63.67 -22.20
N GLY A 314 2.01 -64.34 -23.12
CA GLY A 314 2.56 -65.70 -22.92
C GLY A 314 3.89 -65.72 -22.14
N ALA A 315 4.37 -66.91 -21.80
CA ALA A 315 5.62 -67.12 -21.05
C ALA A 315 6.86 -66.60 -21.81
N ALA A 316 7.77 -65.91 -21.10
CA ALA A 316 8.96 -65.29 -21.71
C ALA A 316 10.28 -65.82 -21.12
N ASP A 317 11.31 -65.93 -21.97
CA ASP A 317 12.69 -66.24 -21.58
C ASP A 317 13.46 -64.93 -21.37
N PHE A 318 14.06 -64.75 -20.19
CA PHE A 318 14.80 -63.55 -19.83
C PHE A 318 16.28 -63.71 -20.23
N TRP A 319 16.74 -62.82 -21.12
CA TRP A 319 18.12 -62.76 -21.57
C TRP A 319 18.91 -61.78 -20.68
N ASP A 320 19.99 -62.27 -20.06
CA ASP A 320 20.92 -61.46 -19.27
C ASP A 320 21.93 -60.80 -20.21
N ILE A 321 21.69 -59.53 -20.56
CA ILE A 321 22.45 -58.79 -21.57
C ILE A 321 23.34 -57.77 -20.87
N PRO A 322 24.65 -57.71 -21.19
CA PRO A 322 25.53 -56.67 -20.68
C PRO A 322 25.00 -55.27 -21.03
N TYR A 323 25.06 -54.36 -20.06
CA TYR A 323 24.50 -53.01 -20.18
C TYR A 323 24.95 -52.24 -21.44
N GLU A 324 26.23 -52.35 -21.82
CA GLU A 324 26.76 -51.70 -23.03
C GLU A 324 26.09 -52.22 -24.31
N THR A 325 25.91 -53.54 -24.42
CA THR A 325 25.24 -54.19 -25.55
C THR A 325 23.74 -53.88 -25.59
N GLN A 326 23.12 -53.77 -24.42
CA GLN A 326 21.72 -53.36 -24.28
C GLN A 326 21.52 -51.92 -24.80
N LEU A 327 22.40 -51.00 -24.42
CA LEU A 327 22.39 -49.62 -24.93
C LEU A 327 22.59 -49.55 -26.44
N GLU A 328 23.52 -50.35 -26.99
CA GLU A 328 23.75 -50.43 -28.43
C GLU A 328 22.50 -50.92 -29.17
N LEU A 329 21.83 -51.96 -28.68
CA LEU A 329 20.58 -52.46 -29.25
C LEU A 329 19.45 -51.43 -29.19
N MET A 330 19.28 -50.75 -28.06
CA MET A 330 18.28 -49.69 -27.91
C MET A 330 18.52 -48.53 -28.88
N ASN A 331 19.78 -48.12 -29.07
CA ASN A 331 20.14 -47.09 -30.04
C ASN A 331 19.84 -47.55 -31.47
N ARG A 332 20.19 -48.79 -31.82
CA ARG A 332 19.85 -49.36 -33.13
C ARG A 332 18.35 -49.44 -33.38
N TYR A 333 17.54 -49.80 -32.38
CA TYR A 333 16.09 -49.78 -32.53
C TYR A 333 15.53 -48.37 -32.73
N ARG A 334 16.07 -47.36 -32.05
CA ARG A 334 15.68 -45.95 -32.29
C ARG A 334 16.06 -45.48 -33.69
N GLU A 335 17.25 -45.83 -34.17
CA GLU A 335 17.70 -45.55 -35.55
C GLU A 335 16.77 -46.21 -36.59
N LEU A 336 16.37 -47.45 -36.35
CA LEU A 336 15.44 -48.15 -37.25
C LEU A 336 14.03 -47.56 -37.19
N ALA A 337 13.53 -47.21 -36.00
CA ALA A 337 12.23 -46.58 -35.86
C ALA A 337 12.18 -45.21 -36.55
N THR A 338 13.21 -44.38 -36.37
CA THR A 338 13.32 -43.08 -37.06
C THR A 338 13.42 -43.24 -38.58
N ARG A 339 14.15 -44.25 -39.06
CA ARG A 339 14.15 -44.61 -40.48
C ARG A 339 12.75 -45.00 -40.98
N GLU A 340 12.01 -45.83 -40.25
CA GLU A 340 10.65 -46.24 -40.63
C GLU A 340 9.68 -45.04 -40.65
N VAL A 341 9.83 -44.07 -39.73
CA VAL A 341 9.10 -42.79 -39.77
C VAL A 341 9.43 -42.00 -41.04
N GLN A 342 10.72 -41.89 -41.41
CA GLN A 342 11.14 -41.20 -42.63
C GLN A 342 10.60 -41.87 -43.91
N LEU A 343 10.42 -43.19 -43.88
CA LEU A 343 9.82 -43.97 -44.96
C LEU A 343 8.27 -43.90 -44.96
N GLY A 344 7.65 -43.15 -44.04
CA GLY A 344 6.20 -43.00 -43.92
C GLY A 344 5.48 -44.23 -43.34
N ARG A 345 6.22 -45.18 -42.77
CA ARG A 345 5.69 -46.45 -42.23
C ARG A 345 5.42 -46.31 -40.72
N TYR A 346 4.51 -45.40 -40.38
CA TYR A 346 4.26 -45.00 -38.99
C TYR A 346 3.84 -46.15 -38.06
N ARG A 347 3.00 -47.10 -38.51
CA ARG A 347 2.63 -48.29 -37.69
C ARG A 347 3.83 -49.16 -37.32
N ARG A 348 4.76 -49.33 -38.26
CA ARG A 348 5.97 -50.14 -38.04
C ARG A 348 6.92 -49.44 -37.08
N ALA A 349 7.09 -48.12 -37.22
CA ALA A 349 7.85 -47.33 -36.26
C ALA A 349 7.24 -47.38 -34.85
N ALA A 350 5.91 -47.22 -34.75
CA ALA A 350 5.20 -47.29 -33.48
C ALA A 350 5.32 -48.67 -32.81
N TYR A 351 5.31 -49.75 -33.59
CA TYR A 351 5.60 -51.09 -33.08
C TYR A 351 7.01 -51.20 -32.49
N ILE A 352 8.02 -50.65 -33.16
CA ILE A 352 9.40 -50.66 -32.64
C ILE A 352 9.45 -49.85 -31.33
N TYR A 353 8.82 -48.68 -31.26
CA TYR A 353 8.78 -47.88 -30.04
C TYR A 353 8.03 -48.56 -28.89
N ALA A 354 6.81 -49.05 -29.12
CA ALA A 354 5.97 -49.64 -28.08
C ALA A 354 6.48 -51.03 -27.63
N HIS A 355 6.83 -51.90 -28.58
CA HIS A 355 7.04 -53.33 -28.33
C HIS A 355 8.51 -53.71 -28.14
N LEU A 356 9.45 -52.97 -28.74
CA LEU A 356 10.89 -53.23 -28.60
C LEU A 356 11.58 -52.28 -27.62
N LEU A 357 11.16 -51.02 -27.58
CA LEU A 357 11.77 -50.01 -26.69
C LEU A 357 10.95 -49.78 -25.40
N GLY A 358 9.69 -50.23 -25.35
CA GLY A 358 8.78 -49.96 -24.23
C GLY A 358 8.34 -48.50 -24.13
N ASP A 359 8.57 -47.71 -25.17
CA ASP A 359 8.27 -46.28 -25.21
C ASP A 359 6.91 -46.07 -25.88
N TYR A 360 5.85 -46.27 -25.10
CA TYR A 360 4.47 -46.05 -25.55
C TYR A 360 4.19 -44.58 -25.90
N SER A 361 4.95 -43.64 -25.32
CA SER A 361 4.80 -42.20 -25.59
C SER A 361 5.29 -41.85 -27.00
N ALA A 362 6.49 -42.30 -27.36
CA ALA A 362 7.02 -42.14 -28.72
C ALA A 362 6.19 -42.92 -29.75
N ALA A 363 5.64 -44.08 -29.37
CA ALA A 363 4.74 -44.84 -30.24
C ALA A 363 3.44 -44.07 -30.53
N ALA A 364 2.76 -43.55 -29.51
CA ALA A 364 1.54 -42.77 -29.69
C ALA A 364 1.79 -41.50 -30.53
N GLN A 365 2.90 -40.80 -30.28
CA GLN A 365 3.26 -39.59 -31.01
C GLN A 365 3.61 -39.86 -32.48
N THR A 366 4.28 -40.98 -32.77
CA THR A 366 4.59 -41.38 -34.16
C THR A 366 3.33 -41.77 -34.93
N LEU A 367 2.37 -42.47 -34.32
CA LEU A 367 1.06 -42.72 -34.91
C LEU A 367 0.27 -41.44 -35.13
N LYS A 368 0.31 -40.49 -34.18
CA LYS A 368 -0.29 -39.16 -34.29
C LYS A 368 0.27 -38.41 -35.51
N SER A 369 1.60 -38.38 -35.68
CA SER A 369 2.25 -37.79 -36.86
C SER A 369 1.87 -38.48 -38.18
N GLY A 370 1.60 -39.79 -38.12
CA GLY A 370 1.11 -40.60 -39.23
C GLY A 370 -0.39 -40.47 -39.51
N ARG A 371 -1.11 -39.59 -38.79
CA ARG A 371 -2.57 -39.39 -38.85
C ARG A 371 -3.38 -40.64 -38.50
N GLN A 372 -2.82 -41.54 -37.71
CA GLN A 372 -3.47 -42.77 -37.22
C GLN A 372 -4.09 -42.51 -35.85
N TRP A 373 -5.08 -41.61 -35.82
CA TRP A 373 -5.63 -41.02 -34.60
C TRP A 373 -6.29 -42.05 -33.67
N ARG A 374 -7.03 -43.02 -34.21
CA ARG A 374 -7.69 -44.08 -33.42
C ARG A 374 -6.69 -44.99 -32.70
N GLU A 375 -5.67 -45.46 -33.43
CA GLU A 375 -4.62 -46.34 -32.87
C GLU A 375 -3.79 -45.58 -31.81
N ALA A 376 -3.48 -44.30 -32.06
CA ALA A 376 -2.84 -43.44 -31.09
C ALA A 376 -3.71 -43.21 -29.84
N ALA A 377 -5.02 -42.99 -30.00
CA ALA A 377 -5.96 -42.78 -28.90
C ALA A 377 -6.07 -44.02 -27.99
N VAL A 378 -6.16 -45.23 -28.58
CA VAL A 378 -6.13 -46.50 -27.83
C VAL A 378 -4.85 -46.62 -27.00
N LEU A 379 -3.68 -46.28 -27.57
CA LEU A 379 -2.42 -46.29 -26.82
C LEU A 379 -2.40 -45.27 -25.68
N TYR A 380 -2.93 -44.06 -25.89
CA TYR A 380 -3.06 -43.06 -24.83
C TYR A 380 -3.98 -43.52 -23.69
N LYS A 381 -5.12 -44.13 -24.02
CA LYS A 381 -6.12 -44.61 -23.04
C LYS A 381 -5.62 -45.83 -22.28
N ASP A 382 -5.25 -46.90 -22.99
CA ASP A 382 -5.06 -48.23 -22.40
C ASP A 382 -3.65 -48.49 -21.86
N LYS A 383 -2.62 -47.85 -22.42
CA LYS A 383 -1.21 -48.11 -22.05
C LYS A 383 -0.56 -46.96 -21.29
N LEU A 384 -0.88 -45.72 -21.66
CA LEU A 384 -0.37 -44.55 -20.95
C LEU A 384 -1.28 -44.12 -19.78
N ASN A 385 -2.47 -44.71 -19.65
CA ASN A 385 -3.50 -44.33 -18.67
C ASN A 385 -3.81 -42.81 -18.73
N GLN A 386 -3.83 -42.25 -19.94
CA GLN A 386 -4.09 -40.84 -20.23
C GLN A 386 -5.35 -40.70 -21.12
N PRO A 387 -6.55 -40.93 -20.57
CA PRO A 387 -7.80 -40.92 -21.35
C PRO A 387 -8.11 -39.52 -21.92
N ARG A 388 -7.70 -38.44 -21.24
CA ARG A 388 -7.83 -37.07 -21.77
C ARG A 388 -7.00 -36.86 -23.04
N SER A 389 -5.75 -37.31 -23.06
CA SER A 389 -4.87 -37.24 -24.24
C SER A 389 -5.43 -38.07 -25.41
N ALA A 390 -6.11 -39.18 -25.11
CA ALA A 390 -6.80 -39.99 -26.12
C ALA A 390 -7.95 -39.21 -26.77
N ALA A 391 -8.79 -38.55 -25.97
CA ALA A 391 -9.89 -37.72 -26.47
C ALA A 391 -9.38 -36.52 -27.29
N GLU A 392 -8.31 -35.84 -26.85
CA GLU A 392 -7.67 -34.75 -27.59
C GLU A 392 -7.13 -35.23 -28.96
N CYS A 393 -6.51 -36.40 -29.00
CA CYS A 393 -6.03 -37.04 -30.23
C CYS A 393 -7.16 -37.30 -31.23
N LEU A 394 -8.35 -37.71 -30.76
CA LEU A 394 -9.52 -37.92 -31.60
C LEU A 394 -10.09 -36.59 -32.14
N VAL A 395 -10.07 -35.53 -31.33
CA VAL A 395 -10.49 -34.17 -31.78
C VAL A 395 -9.57 -33.65 -32.88
N GLU A 396 -8.26 -33.77 -32.72
CA GLU A 396 -7.28 -33.41 -33.76
C GLU A 396 -7.46 -34.22 -35.04
N GLY A 397 -7.87 -35.49 -34.90
CA GLY A 397 -8.18 -36.37 -36.01
C GLY A 397 -9.52 -36.10 -36.72
N GLY A 398 -10.32 -35.14 -36.24
CA GLY A 398 -11.65 -34.84 -36.78
C GLY A 398 -12.72 -35.89 -36.42
N LEU A 399 -12.41 -36.82 -35.52
CA LEU A 399 -13.31 -37.90 -35.09
C LEU A 399 -14.18 -37.44 -33.92
N TRP A 400 -14.96 -36.36 -34.12
CA TRP A 400 -15.65 -35.66 -33.03
C TRP A 400 -16.71 -36.53 -32.32
N ALA A 401 -17.37 -37.46 -33.02
CA ALA A 401 -18.37 -38.34 -32.41
C ALA A 401 -17.76 -39.35 -31.41
N GLU A 402 -16.61 -39.93 -31.75
CA GLU A 402 -15.85 -40.81 -30.85
C GLU A 402 -15.29 -39.99 -29.68
N ALA A 403 -14.76 -38.80 -29.96
CA ALA A 403 -14.26 -37.89 -28.93
C ALA A 403 -15.35 -37.43 -27.94
N ILE A 404 -16.57 -37.16 -28.41
CA ILE A 404 -17.69 -36.77 -27.54
C ILE A 404 -17.99 -37.89 -26.54
N THR A 405 -18.04 -39.14 -26.99
CA THR A 405 -18.30 -40.29 -26.12
C THR A 405 -17.22 -40.40 -25.03
N GLU A 406 -15.95 -40.24 -25.42
CA GLU A 406 -14.82 -40.27 -24.48
C GLU A 406 -14.84 -39.10 -23.49
N TYR A 407 -15.17 -37.88 -23.93
CA TYR A 407 -15.31 -36.73 -23.02
C TYR A 407 -16.54 -36.81 -22.11
N GLU A 408 -17.62 -37.46 -22.55
CA GLU A 408 -18.78 -37.77 -21.70
C GLU A 408 -18.41 -38.76 -20.60
N GLU A 409 -17.63 -39.81 -20.90
CA GLU A 409 -17.07 -40.74 -19.90
C GLU A 409 -16.17 -40.01 -18.89
N LEU A 410 -15.38 -39.04 -19.36
CA LEU A 410 -14.53 -38.19 -18.53
C LEU A 410 -15.29 -37.10 -17.75
N LYS A 411 -16.60 -36.93 -18.01
CA LYS A 411 -17.45 -35.88 -17.44
C LYS A 411 -16.94 -34.46 -17.72
N GLU A 412 -16.27 -34.26 -18.86
CA GLU A 412 -15.86 -32.94 -19.34
C GLU A 412 -16.96 -32.36 -20.26
N PHE A 413 -18.11 -32.00 -19.68
CA PHE A 413 -19.28 -31.61 -20.48
C PHE A 413 -19.15 -30.26 -21.23
N GLU A 414 -18.23 -29.38 -20.82
CA GLU A 414 -17.97 -28.12 -21.54
C GLU A 414 -17.35 -28.39 -22.92
N THR A 415 -16.37 -29.28 -23.00
CA THR A 415 -15.72 -29.65 -24.27
C THR A 415 -16.68 -30.43 -25.16
N VAL A 416 -17.54 -31.28 -24.58
CA VAL A 416 -18.65 -31.94 -25.30
C VAL A 416 -19.59 -30.92 -25.93
N GLY A 417 -20.00 -29.89 -25.20
CA GLY A 417 -20.81 -28.80 -25.74
C GLY A 417 -20.12 -28.06 -26.88
N ASP A 418 -18.84 -27.74 -26.73
CA ASP A 418 -18.03 -27.09 -27.78
C ASP A 418 -17.90 -27.95 -29.05
N LEU A 419 -17.78 -29.28 -28.90
CA LEU A 419 -17.77 -30.22 -30.03
C LEU A 419 -19.14 -30.35 -30.69
N HIS A 420 -20.23 -30.38 -29.93
CA HIS A 420 -21.59 -30.38 -30.50
C HIS A 420 -21.89 -29.09 -31.26
N ARG A 421 -21.42 -27.94 -30.76
CA ARG A 421 -21.56 -26.67 -31.46
C ARG A 421 -20.74 -26.63 -32.76
N LYS A 422 -19.56 -27.25 -32.81
CA LYS A 422 -18.81 -27.45 -34.07
C LYS A 422 -19.52 -28.37 -35.07
N LEU A 423 -20.43 -29.23 -34.59
CA LEU A 423 -21.30 -30.09 -35.41
C LEU A 423 -22.63 -29.42 -35.80
N ASP A 424 -22.82 -28.13 -35.52
CA ASP A 424 -24.07 -27.38 -35.71
C ASP A 424 -25.28 -28.00 -34.95
N GLN A 425 -25.02 -28.71 -33.84
CA GLN A 425 -26.04 -29.34 -33.00
C GLN A 425 -26.33 -28.47 -31.76
N GLU A 426 -26.94 -27.31 -31.97
CA GLU A 426 -27.10 -26.29 -30.93
C GLU A 426 -27.90 -26.77 -29.70
N GLU A 427 -29.00 -27.50 -29.89
CA GLU A 427 -29.80 -28.02 -28.77
C GLU A 427 -29.00 -28.95 -27.87
N LYS A 428 -28.23 -29.88 -28.46
CA LYS A 428 -27.37 -30.81 -27.70
C LYS A 428 -26.19 -30.10 -27.05
N ALA A 429 -25.66 -29.06 -27.70
CA ALA A 429 -24.61 -28.23 -27.12
C ALA A 429 -25.12 -27.51 -25.86
N ILE A 430 -26.30 -26.90 -25.91
CA ILE A 430 -26.93 -26.24 -24.76
C ILE A 430 -27.22 -27.24 -23.63
N GLU A 431 -27.73 -28.44 -23.95
CA GLU A 431 -27.91 -29.50 -22.94
C GLU A 431 -26.60 -29.90 -22.26
N ALA A 432 -25.53 -30.07 -23.03
CA ALA A 432 -24.20 -30.39 -22.51
C ALA A 432 -23.64 -29.25 -21.63
N TYR A 433 -23.77 -28.00 -22.06
CA TYR A 433 -23.36 -26.84 -21.24
C TYR A 433 -24.17 -26.73 -19.95
N ARG A 434 -25.48 -27.00 -19.98
CA ARG A 434 -26.30 -27.05 -18.75
C ARG A 434 -25.87 -28.17 -17.82
N ARG A 435 -25.49 -29.34 -18.34
CA ARG A 435 -24.90 -30.42 -17.52
C ARG A 435 -23.56 -29.98 -16.93
N ALA A 436 -22.73 -29.29 -17.69
CA ALA A 436 -21.45 -28.73 -17.21
C ALA A 436 -21.67 -27.72 -16.08
N ALA A 437 -22.58 -26.76 -16.26
CA ALA A 437 -22.93 -25.77 -15.25
C ALA A 437 -23.49 -26.43 -13.98
N ASN A 438 -24.39 -27.41 -14.12
CA ASN A 438 -24.94 -28.17 -12.99
C ASN A 438 -23.87 -28.98 -12.25
N GLN A 439 -22.90 -29.58 -12.97
CA GLN A 439 -21.79 -30.27 -12.35
C GLN A 439 -20.89 -29.31 -11.55
N LEU A 440 -20.60 -28.13 -12.10
CA LEU A 440 -19.81 -27.11 -11.41
C LEU A 440 -20.55 -26.54 -10.19
N HIS A 441 -21.88 -26.38 -10.28
CA HIS A 441 -22.73 -26.03 -9.15
C HIS A 441 -22.62 -27.08 -8.03
N GLN A 442 -22.73 -28.38 -8.36
CA GLN A 442 -22.56 -29.48 -7.40
C GLN A 442 -21.16 -29.54 -6.78
N GLN A 443 -20.13 -29.15 -7.55
CA GLN A 443 -18.75 -29.03 -7.07
C GLN A 443 -18.49 -27.74 -6.26
N GLN A 444 -19.51 -26.91 -6.05
CA GLN A 444 -19.42 -25.62 -5.35
C GLN A 444 -18.50 -24.60 -6.05
N LEU A 445 -18.50 -24.59 -7.38
CA LEU A 445 -17.75 -23.66 -8.24
C LEU A 445 -18.70 -22.73 -9.03
N PRO A 446 -19.47 -21.85 -8.36
CA PRO A 446 -20.52 -21.03 -8.98
C PRO A 446 -19.99 -20.03 -10.01
N THR A 447 -18.76 -19.54 -9.86
CA THR A 447 -18.15 -18.58 -10.82
C THR A 447 -17.94 -19.20 -12.20
N GLN A 448 -17.47 -20.45 -12.25
CA GLN A 448 -17.27 -21.17 -13.50
C GLN A 448 -18.60 -21.61 -14.11
N ALA A 449 -19.58 -21.99 -13.28
CA ALA A 449 -20.93 -22.29 -13.75
C ALA A 449 -21.57 -21.08 -14.42
N ALA A 450 -21.53 -19.92 -13.76
CA ALA A 450 -22.04 -18.65 -14.30
C ALA A 450 -21.36 -18.24 -15.61
N ARG A 451 -20.02 -18.41 -15.72
CA ARG A 451 -19.28 -18.18 -16.98
C ARG A 451 -19.84 -19.01 -18.13
N ILE A 452 -20.13 -20.29 -17.91
CA ILE A 452 -20.69 -21.15 -18.95
C ILE A 452 -22.11 -20.68 -19.33
N LEU A 453 -22.95 -20.35 -18.35
CA LEU A 453 -24.31 -19.84 -18.58
C LEU A 453 -24.29 -18.52 -19.37
N GLU A 454 -23.37 -17.62 -19.05
CA GLU A 454 -23.25 -16.32 -19.70
C GLU A 454 -22.60 -16.42 -21.09
N ASP A 455 -21.38 -16.99 -21.19
CA ASP A 455 -20.60 -16.96 -22.43
C ASP A 455 -21.11 -17.94 -23.49
N LYS A 456 -21.51 -19.14 -23.06
CA LYS A 456 -21.85 -20.25 -23.98
C LYS A 456 -23.34 -20.30 -24.26
N ILE A 457 -24.17 -20.17 -23.22
CA ILE A 457 -25.64 -20.26 -23.34
C ILE A 457 -26.29 -18.89 -23.59
N LYS A 458 -25.61 -17.78 -23.21
CA LYS A 458 -26.14 -16.41 -23.26
C LYS A 458 -27.37 -16.20 -22.36
N ALA A 459 -27.47 -16.96 -21.27
CA ALA A 459 -28.51 -16.83 -20.27
C ALA A 459 -28.01 -15.97 -19.10
N THR A 460 -27.98 -14.65 -19.30
CA THR A 460 -27.45 -13.69 -18.31
C THR A 460 -28.21 -13.74 -16.98
N ASP A 461 -29.53 -13.88 -17.01
CA ASP A 461 -30.35 -13.95 -15.80
C ASP A 461 -30.07 -15.21 -14.97
N GLU A 462 -29.87 -16.36 -15.64
CA GLU A 462 -29.48 -17.62 -14.98
C GLU A 462 -28.07 -17.50 -14.39
N ALA A 463 -27.15 -16.83 -15.08
CA ALA A 463 -25.78 -16.59 -14.60
C ALA A 463 -25.77 -15.67 -13.36
N ILE A 464 -26.59 -14.61 -13.36
CA ILE A 464 -26.77 -13.72 -12.20
C ILE A 464 -27.29 -14.51 -11.00
N ALA A 465 -28.37 -15.28 -11.17
CA ALA A 465 -28.95 -16.09 -10.09
C ALA A 465 -27.94 -17.10 -9.51
N GLU A 466 -27.12 -17.71 -10.36
CA GLU A 466 -26.06 -18.64 -9.94
C GLU A 466 -24.99 -17.94 -9.10
N LEU A 467 -24.51 -16.77 -9.53
CA LEU A 467 -23.53 -15.96 -8.77
C LEU A 467 -24.10 -15.49 -7.43
N GLU A 468 -25.36 -15.07 -7.41
CA GLU A 468 -26.05 -14.67 -6.19
C GLU A 468 -26.17 -15.82 -5.19
N SER A 469 -26.45 -17.04 -5.67
CA SER A 469 -26.51 -18.23 -4.81
C SER A 469 -25.18 -18.56 -4.12
N GLY A 470 -24.06 -18.16 -4.76
CA GLY A 470 -22.71 -18.36 -4.22
C GLY A 470 -22.41 -17.47 -3.01
N TRP A 471 -23.07 -16.32 -2.86
CA TRP A 471 -22.91 -15.45 -1.71
C TRP A 471 -23.94 -15.79 -0.61
N PRO A 472 -23.59 -15.84 0.69
CA PRO A 472 -22.27 -15.59 1.30
C PRO A 472 -21.46 -16.86 1.64
N HIS A 473 -22.02 -18.06 1.38
CA HIS A 473 -21.51 -19.30 1.97
C HIS A 473 -20.51 -20.08 1.09
N SER A 474 -20.35 -19.71 -0.19
CA SER A 474 -19.35 -20.35 -1.04
C SER A 474 -17.93 -19.95 -0.63
N SER A 475 -16.97 -20.85 -0.87
CA SER A 475 -15.54 -20.51 -0.79
C SER A 475 -15.14 -19.41 -1.79
N GLN A 476 -15.91 -19.24 -2.87
CA GLN A 476 -15.69 -18.25 -3.92
C GLN A 476 -16.57 -17.00 -3.76
N ALA A 477 -17.19 -16.78 -2.60
CA ALA A 477 -18.18 -15.72 -2.38
C ALA A 477 -17.70 -14.32 -2.86
N ARG A 478 -16.45 -13.94 -2.57
CA ARG A 478 -15.86 -12.66 -3.04
C ARG A 478 -15.79 -12.56 -4.57
N LEU A 479 -15.35 -13.64 -5.22
CA LEU A 479 -15.24 -13.71 -6.69
C LEU A 479 -16.62 -13.69 -7.36
N CYS A 480 -17.63 -14.29 -6.71
CA CYS A 480 -19.01 -14.21 -7.21
C CYS A 480 -19.50 -12.76 -7.28
N LEU A 481 -19.23 -11.96 -6.25
CA LEU A 481 -19.58 -10.53 -6.24
C LEU A 481 -18.84 -9.73 -7.32
N ASP A 482 -17.55 -10.03 -7.54
CA ASP A 482 -16.77 -9.38 -8.59
C ASP A 482 -17.37 -9.64 -9.97
N HIS A 483 -17.60 -10.92 -10.32
CA HIS A 483 -18.20 -11.27 -11.60
C HIS A 483 -19.63 -10.75 -11.76
N LEU A 484 -20.42 -10.74 -10.69
CA LEU A 484 -21.78 -10.18 -10.72
C LEU A 484 -21.76 -8.70 -11.11
N PHE A 485 -20.85 -7.91 -10.52
CA PHE A 485 -20.75 -6.49 -10.83
C PHE A 485 -20.06 -6.21 -12.16
N GLU A 486 -19.18 -7.10 -12.62
CA GLU A 486 -18.71 -7.07 -14.01
C GLU A 486 -19.87 -7.26 -15.00
N ILE A 487 -20.79 -8.21 -14.75
CA ILE A 487 -22.00 -8.40 -15.56
C ILE A 487 -22.86 -7.13 -15.54
N TYR A 488 -23.17 -6.60 -14.35
CA TYR A 488 -23.95 -5.37 -14.24
C TYR A 488 -23.30 -4.20 -14.98
N SER A 489 -21.97 -4.09 -14.93
CA SER A 489 -21.24 -3.03 -15.65
C SER A 489 -21.30 -3.20 -17.17
N ARG A 490 -21.12 -4.42 -17.70
CA ARG A 490 -21.10 -4.74 -19.13
C ARG A 490 -22.48 -4.57 -19.77
N HIS A 491 -23.53 -4.93 -19.03
CA HIS A 491 -24.92 -4.84 -19.50
C HIS A 491 -25.62 -3.51 -19.16
N GLY A 492 -24.94 -2.59 -18.45
CA GLY A 492 -25.51 -1.29 -18.07
C GLY A 492 -26.61 -1.35 -17.01
N LEU A 493 -26.65 -2.42 -16.22
CA LEU A 493 -27.66 -2.71 -15.20
C LEU A 493 -27.31 -2.00 -13.88
N HIS A 494 -27.12 -0.67 -13.93
CA HIS A 494 -26.65 0.12 -12.79
C HIS A 494 -27.67 0.22 -11.66
N GLN A 495 -28.97 0.20 -11.99
CA GLN A 495 -30.05 0.22 -10.99
C GLN A 495 -30.07 -1.08 -10.17
N GLU A 496 -29.95 -2.23 -10.84
CA GLU A 496 -29.87 -3.54 -10.17
C GLU A 496 -28.62 -3.65 -9.31
N ALA A 497 -27.48 -3.12 -9.78
CA ALA A 497 -26.26 -3.04 -8.97
C ALA A 497 -26.47 -2.22 -7.68
N GLN A 498 -27.19 -1.10 -7.77
CA GLN A 498 -27.50 -0.25 -6.60
C GLN A 498 -28.43 -0.97 -5.62
N GLU A 499 -29.50 -1.61 -6.12
CA GLU A 499 -30.41 -2.42 -5.31
C GLU A 499 -29.66 -3.57 -4.63
N LYS A 500 -28.73 -4.21 -5.34
CA LYS A 500 -27.92 -5.29 -4.78
C LYS A 500 -26.97 -4.81 -3.68
N ILE A 501 -26.31 -3.66 -3.85
CA ILE A 501 -25.49 -3.05 -2.78
C ILE A 501 -26.33 -2.84 -1.51
N ASN A 502 -27.58 -2.39 -1.65
CA ASN A 502 -28.47 -2.20 -0.51
C ASN A 502 -28.79 -3.53 0.19
N GLU A 503 -29.24 -4.54 -0.56
CA GLU A 503 -29.52 -5.88 -0.04
C GLU A 503 -28.32 -6.49 0.69
N LEU A 504 -27.12 -6.41 0.08
CA LEU A 504 -25.89 -6.91 0.68
C LEU A 504 -25.54 -6.19 1.98
N SER A 505 -25.80 -4.87 2.06
CA SER A 505 -25.53 -4.07 3.26
C SER A 505 -26.46 -4.35 4.44
N GLU A 506 -27.66 -4.85 4.16
CA GLU A 506 -28.67 -5.22 5.16
C GLU A 506 -28.54 -6.68 5.62
N THR A 507 -27.88 -7.52 4.82
CA THR A 507 -27.65 -8.93 5.13
C THR A 507 -26.83 -9.09 6.41
N ASN A 508 -27.38 -9.82 7.39
CA ASN A 508 -26.73 -9.98 8.69
C ASN A 508 -25.64 -11.06 8.64
N LEU A 509 -24.41 -10.65 8.32
CA LEU A 509 -23.24 -11.53 8.25
C LEU A 509 -22.41 -11.49 9.55
N PRO A 510 -21.73 -12.58 9.92
CA PRO A 510 -20.68 -12.55 10.93
C PRO A 510 -19.50 -11.66 10.48
N LEU A 511 -18.70 -11.15 11.42
CA LEU A 511 -17.58 -10.23 11.12
C LEU A 511 -16.60 -10.78 10.08
N SER A 512 -16.35 -12.09 10.09
CA SER A 512 -15.50 -12.77 9.10
C SER A 512 -16.06 -12.67 7.67
N GLY A 513 -17.38 -12.68 7.51
CA GLY A 513 -18.05 -12.50 6.21
C GLY A 513 -18.24 -11.03 5.81
N ARG A 514 -18.23 -10.09 6.77
CA ARG A 514 -18.35 -8.65 6.50
C ARG A 514 -17.09 -8.03 5.90
N LEU A 515 -15.91 -8.53 6.28
CA LEU A 515 -14.64 -8.00 5.77
C LEU A 515 -14.52 -8.12 4.23
N PRO A 516 -14.71 -9.30 3.62
CA PRO A 516 -14.71 -9.44 2.16
C PRO A 516 -15.76 -8.56 1.45
N LEU A 517 -16.92 -8.36 2.08
CA LEU A 517 -17.96 -7.46 1.55
C LEU A 517 -17.51 -5.99 1.56
N ILE A 518 -16.84 -5.56 2.62
CA ILE A 518 -16.31 -4.20 2.73
C ILE A 518 -15.19 -3.95 1.73
N GLU A 519 -14.27 -4.91 1.59
CA GLU A 519 -13.21 -4.86 0.56
C GLU A 519 -13.81 -4.78 -0.85
N PHE A 520 -14.87 -5.55 -1.10
CA PHE A 520 -15.63 -5.48 -2.35
C PHE A 520 -16.22 -4.11 -2.62
N LEU A 521 -16.92 -3.51 -1.65
CA LEU A 521 -17.52 -2.18 -1.82
C LEU A 521 -16.45 -1.10 -2.00
N ALA A 522 -15.32 -1.21 -1.31
CA ALA A 522 -14.18 -0.30 -1.48
C ALA A 522 -13.54 -0.44 -2.87
N GLN A 523 -13.41 -1.65 -3.40
CA GLN A 523 -12.96 -1.88 -4.76
C GLN A 523 -13.96 -1.33 -5.77
N THR A 524 -15.25 -1.64 -5.61
CA THR A 524 -16.34 -1.14 -6.47
C THR A 524 -16.34 0.37 -6.56
N ARG A 525 -16.07 1.08 -5.45
CA ARG A 525 -15.91 2.55 -5.44
C ARG A 525 -14.82 3.04 -6.41
N SER A 526 -13.74 2.29 -6.56
CA SER A 526 -12.58 2.68 -7.39
C SER A 526 -12.64 2.20 -8.84
N THR A 527 -13.30 1.07 -9.11
CA THR A 527 -13.27 0.44 -10.44
C THR A 527 -14.59 0.53 -11.22
N TYR A 528 -15.73 0.73 -10.55
CA TYR A 528 -17.04 0.70 -11.23
C TYR A 528 -17.30 1.99 -12.04
N PRO A 529 -17.83 1.92 -13.28
CA PRO A 529 -17.91 3.07 -14.17
C PRO A 529 -18.96 4.12 -13.77
N ASP A 530 -20.06 3.71 -13.13
CA ASP A 530 -21.16 4.61 -12.78
C ASP A 530 -20.94 5.40 -11.48
N ARG A 531 -21.20 6.71 -11.51
CA ARG A 531 -20.98 7.61 -10.35
C ARG A 531 -22.00 7.39 -9.23
N VAL A 532 -23.23 6.98 -9.54
CA VAL A 532 -24.28 6.76 -8.54
C VAL A 532 -23.99 5.48 -7.77
N VAL A 533 -23.67 4.39 -8.47
CA VAL A 533 -23.29 3.11 -7.88
C VAL A 533 -22.03 3.25 -7.02
N THR A 534 -21.01 3.96 -7.50
CA THR A 534 -19.80 4.21 -6.71
C THR A 534 -20.07 5.03 -5.46
N GLY A 535 -20.89 6.09 -5.53
CA GLY A 535 -21.32 6.86 -4.36
C GLY A 535 -22.07 6.02 -3.33
N HIS A 536 -22.98 5.14 -3.78
CA HIS A 536 -23.68 4.19 -2.91
C HIS A 536 -22.74 3.16 -2.27
N ALA A 537 -21.78 2.62 -3.03
CA ALA A 537 -20.79 1.69 -2.50
C ALA A 537 -19.97 2.33 -1.38
N GLU A 538 -19.54 3.58 -1.56
CA GLU A 538 -18.80 4.35 -0.54
C GLU A 538 -19.63 4.53 0.74
N GLU A 539 -20.89 4.96 0.61
CA GLU A 539 -21.78 5.17 1.75
C GLU A 539 -22.01 3.88 2.53
N LYS A 540 -22.38 2.79 1.86
CA LYS A 540 -22.64 1.50 2.52
C LYS A 540 -21.39 0.90 3.12
N ALA A 541 -20.22 1.04 2.46
CA ALA A 541 -18.95 0.61 3.03
C ALA A 541 -18.66 1.32 4.36
N ARG A 542 -18.84 2.65 4.44
CA ARG A 542 -18.67 3.40 5.69
C ARG A 542 -19.60 2.91 6.81
N ILE A 543 -20.87 2.68 6.50
CA ILE A 543 -21.86 2.17 7.47
C ILE A 543 -21.48 0.77 7.98
N LEU A 544 -21.05 -0.12 7.08
CA LEU A 544 -20.63 -1.47 7.46
C LEU A 544 -19.35 -1.47 8.28
N ILE A 545 -18.37 -0.63 7.92
CA ILE A 545 -17.14 -0.43 8.70
C ILE A 545 -17.49 0.07 10.10
N SER A 546 -18.30 1.13 10.23
CA SER A 546 -18.64 1.70 11.54
C SER A 546 -19.33 0.70 12.47
N ARG A 547 -20.26 -0.11 11.92
CA ARG A 547 -20.94 -1.19 12.66
C ARG A 547 -19.98 -2.31 13.07
N SER A 548 -19.00 -2.62 12.23
CA SER A 548 -18.07 -3.73 12.44
C SER A 548 -16.91 -3.38 13.38
N LEU A 549 -16.47 -2.12 13.41
CA LEU A 549 -15.36 -1.64 14.26
C LEU A 549 -15.60 -1.86 15.76
N ASN A 550 -16.86 -1.79 16.22
CA ASN A 550 -17.22 -1.98 17.62
C ASN A 550 -16.98 -3.41 18.13
N HIS A 551 -17.03 -4.40 17.25
CA HIS A 551 -16.96 -5.81 17.58
C HIS A 551 -15.70 -6.52 17.05
N ALA A 552 -14.87 -5.82 16.26
CA ALA A 552 -13.67 -6.37 15.62
C ALA A 552 -12.48 -6.53 16.58
N ASP A 553 -11.72 -7.63 16.39
CA ASP A 553 -10.42 -7.84 17.01
C ASP A 553 -9.34 -6.89 16.44
N LEU A 554 -8.09 -7.00 16.90
CA LEU A 554 -7.03 -6.05 16.54
C LEU A 554 -6.61 -6.17 15.07
N THR A 555 -6.58 -7.39 14.54
CA THR A 555 -6.22 -7.70 13.15
C THR A 555 -7.32 -7.27 12.20
N GLN A 556 -8.57 -7.62 12.52
CA GLN A 556 -9.78 -7.23 11.79
C GLN A 556 -9.97 -5.72 11.81
N ARG A 557 -9.70 -5.05 12.94
CA ARG A 557 -9.75 -3.59 13.03
C ARG A 557 -8.72 -2.95 12.11
N LYS A 558 -7.49 -3.46 12.07
CA LYS A 558 -6.47 -2.96 11.14
C LYS A 558 -6.95 -3.10 9.69
N ALA A 559 -7.55 -4.23 9.32
CA ALA A 559 -8.12 -4.43 7.99
C ALA A 559 -9.26 -3.43 7.70
N LEU A 560 -10.28 -3.35 8.56
CA LEU A 560 -11.42 -2.42 8.41
C LEU A 560 -11.00 -0.95 8.26
N VAL A 561 -10.03 -0.54 9.06
CA VAL A 561 -9.51 0.83 9.11
C VAL A 561 -8.65 1.12 7.87
N THR A 562 -7.95 0.11 7.34
CA THR A 562 -7.22 0.22 6.06
C THR A 562 -8.20 0.41 4.90
N GLU A 563 -9.29 -0.36 4.86
CA GLU A 563 -10.33 -0.20 3.83
C GLU A 563 -11.03 1.16 3.94
N LEU A 564 -11.30 1.65 5.16
CA LEU A 564 -11.84 3.00 5.36
C LEU A 564 -10.95 4.08 4.74
N GLY A 565 -9.63 3.95 4.87
CA GLY A 565 -8.65 4.87 4.27
C GLY A 565 -8.63 4.84 2.74
N LYS A 566 -9.07 3.74 2.11
CA LYS A 566 -9.17 3.61 0.65
C LYS A 566 -10.45 4.22 0.07
N LEU A 567 -11.51 4.36 0.87
CA LEU A 567 -12.80 4.89 0.40
C LEU A 567 -12.72 6.37 -0.03
N VAL A 568 -11.82 7.15 0.57
CA VAL A 568 -11.56 8.54 0.20
C VAL A 568 -10.06 8.80 0.10
N PRO A 569 -9.40 8.40 -1.00
CA PRO A 569 -7.95 8.55 -1.14
C PRO A 569 -7.49 10.03 -1.08
N SER A 570 -8.37 10.96 -1.43
CA SER A 570 -8.13 12.40 -1.35
C SER A 570 -8.11 12.94 0.09
N ASP A 571 -8.69 12.22 1.05
CA ASP A 571 -8.77 12.65 2.45
C ASP A 571 -7.55 12.15 3.25
N LYS A 572 -6.49 12.97 3.24
CA LYS A 572 -5.28 12.72 4.04
C LYS A 572 -5.53 12.77 5.55
N LEU A 573 -6.60 13.45 6.01
CA LEU A 573 -6.96 13.48 7.42
C LEU A 573 -7.54 12.14 7.84
N LEU A 574 -8.38 11.52 7.02
CA LEU A 574 -8.90 10.17 7.25
C LEU A 574 -7.78 9.13 7.36
N GLN A 575 -6.74 9.20 6.51
CA GLN A 575 -5.57 8.31 6.63
C GLN A 575 -4.77 8.54 7.93
N ARG A 576 -4.65 9.78 8.38
CA ARG A 576 -4.02 10.08 9.67
C ARG A 576 -4.85 9.59 10.84
N ASP A 577 -6.17 9.81 10.79
CA ASP A 577 -7.09 9.48 11.87
C ASP A 577 -7.30 7.96 11.98
N THR A 578 -7.28 7.24 10.86
CA THR A 578 -7.26 5.77 10.82
C THR A 578 -5.99 5.22 11.50
N GLY A 579 -4.81 5.80 11.21
CA GLY A 579 -3.56 5.48 11.90
C GLY A 579 -3.60 5.80 13.40
N ARG A 580 -4.11 6.98 13.76
CA ARG A 580 -4.27 7.43 15.16
C ARG A 580 -5.24 6.53 15.93
N TYR A 581 -6.33 6.09 15.31
CA TYR A 581 -7.31 5.17 15.89
C TYR A 581 -6.71 3.79 16.18
N LEU A 582 -5.84 3.27 15.30
CA LEU A 582 -5.10 2.02 15.53
C LEU A 582 -4.07 2.16 16.67
N GLN A 583 -3.38 3.30 16.74
CA GLN A 583 -2.42 3.58 17.80
C GLN A 583 -3.08 3.81 19.16
N GLN A 584 -4.25 4.46 19.20
CA GLN A 584 -5.00 4.77 20.43
C GLN A 584 -5.37 3.53 21.25
N LYS A 585 -5.51 2.34 20.62
CA LYS A 585 -5.81 1.08 21.34
C LYS A 585 -4.59 0.16 21.54
N ASN A 586 -3.48 0.38 20.83
CA ASN A 586 -2.20 -0.28 21.14
C ASN A 586 -1.48 0.40 22.33
N THR A 587 -1.86 1.62 22.68
CA THR A 587 -1.85 2.08 24.07
C THR A 587 -3.04 1.47 24.82
N ALA A 588 -3.12 0.14 24.84
CA ALA A 588 -3.68 -0.52 25.99
C ALA A 588 -2.76 -0.09 27.13
N ARG A 589 -3.15 0.97 27.84
CA ARG A 589 -2.60 1.35 29.12
C ARG A 589 -2.41 0.02 29.85
N LYS A 590 -1.15 -0.37 30.12
CA LYS A 590 -0.87 -1.35 31.17
C LYS A 590 -1.80 -0.96 32.31
N PRO A 591 -2.60 -1.87 32.88
CA PRO A 591 -3.53 -1.49 33.93
C PRO A 591 -2.69 -0.71 34.93
N VAL A 592 -2.95 0.60 34.99
CA VAL A 592 -2.33 1.45 35.99
C VAL A 592 -2.82 0.76 37.25
N LYS A 593 -1.90 0.08 37.95
CA LYS A 593 -2.17 -0.41 39.30
C LYS A 593 -2.88 0.76 39.93
N ARG A 594 -4.15 0.59 40.31
CA ARG A 594 -4.92 1.61 41.01
C ARG A 594 -4.08 1.97 42.23
N LYS A 595 -3.23 2.98 42.07
CA LYS A 595 -2.65 3.71 43.18
C LYS A 595 -3.83 4.53 43.65
N SER A 596 -4.19 4.27 44.89
CA SER A 596 -5.09 5.08 45.68
C SER A 596 -4.87 6.57 45.38
N PRO A 597 -5.93 7.39 45.34
CA PRO A 597 -5.82 8.81 45.07
C PRO A 597 -5.00 9.43 46.20
N GLY A 598 -3.73 9.70 45.94
CA GLY A 598 -2.87 10.50 46.78
C GLY A 598 -2.83 11.89 46.17
N LYS A 599 -3.27 12.90 46.93
CA LYS A 599 -3.12 14.32 46.58
C LYS A 599 -1.64 14.72 46.54
N SER A 600 -0.87 14.27 45.56
CA SER A 600 0.53 14.68 45.48
C SER A 600 0.90 15.20 44.10
N VAL A 601 1.27 16.48 44.08
CA VAL A 601 2.12 17.06 43.04
C VAL A 601 3.49 16.37 43.16
N GLN A 602 3.96 15.75 42.09
CA GLN A 602 5.21 15.01 42.06
C GLN A 602 6.18 15.67 41.08
N LEU A 603 7.41 15.93 41.53
CA LEU A 603 8.50 16.29 40.63
C LEU A 603 8.86 15.06 39.79
N ILE A 604 8.63 15.13 38.48
CA ILE A 604 8.92 14.04 37.55
C ILE A 604 10.40 14.04 37.19
N ARG A 605 10.94 15.24 36.93
CA ARG A 605 12.27 15.42 36.35
C ARG A 605 12.74 16.86 36.44
N THR A 606 14.03 17.03 36.17
CA THR A 606 14.70 18.32 36.13
C THR A 606 15.57 18.37 34.88
N ILE A 607 15.58 19.53 34.22
CA ILE A 607 16.41 19.82 33.04
C ILE A 607 17.29 21.02 33.41
N GLU A 608 18.58 20.92 33.13
CA GLU A 608 19.53 22.01 33.36
C GLU A 608 19.79 22.73 32.04
N LEU A 609 19.46 24.01 31.98
CA LEU A 609 19.84 24.91 30.88
C LEU A 609 21.26 25.46 31.10
N SER A 610 21.77 26.19 30.12
CA SER A 610 23.08 26.85 30.20
C SER A 610 23.24 27.66 31.50
N SER A 611 24.26 27.33 32.30
CA SER A 611 24.53 27.94 33.61
C SER A 611 25.27 29.28 33.53
N ASP A 612 25.79 29.64 32.35
CA ASP A 612 26.38 30.94 32.04
C ASP A 612 25.34 32.03 31.76
N VAL A 613 24.05 31.71 31.88
CA VAL A 613 22.93 32.61 31.51
C VAL A 613 22.07 32.86 32.74
N GLU A 614 21.77 34.13 33.00
CA GLU A 614 20.74 34.53 33.95
C GLU A 614 19.39 34.53 33.23
N TRP A 615 18.59 33.49 33.46
CA TRP A 615 17.30 33.31 32.82
C TRP A 615 16.27 34.30 33.37
N GLN A 616 15.40 34.83 32.52
CA GLN A 616 14.37 35.79 32.93
C GLN A 616 12.94 35.37 32.55
N THR A 617 12.76 34.64 31.46
CA THR A 617 11.42 34.25 30.99
C THR A 617 11.45 32.99 30.14
N ALA A 618 10.31 32.33 30.03
CA ALA A 618 10.12 31.20 29.14
C ALA A 618 8.67 31.05 28.67
N ILE A 619 8.52 30.47 27.48
CA ILE A 619 7.23 30.14 26.88
C ILE A 619 7.27 28.72 26.30
N THR A 620 6.11 28.17 25.99
CA THR A 620 5.98 26.92 25.23
C THR A 620 5.29 27.17 23.91
N ILE A 621 5.86 26.64 22.83
CA ILE A 621 5.23 26.59 21.52
C ILE A 621 5.25 25.14 21.05
N GLY A 622 4.08 24.53 20.89
CA GLY A 622 3.98 23.10 20.60
C GLY A 622 4.58 22.27 21.74
N GLU A 623 5.48 21.33 21.42
CA GLU A 623 6.18 20.46 22.38
C GLU A 623 7.57 20.99 22.76
N THR A 624 7.88 22.24 22.45
CA THR A 624 9.20 22.84 22.71
C THR A 624 9.08 23.98 23.70
N ILE A 625 9.97 23.98 24.69
CA ILE A 625 10.16 25.05 25.66
C ILE A 625 11.23 25.99 25.11
N TYR A 626 10.94 27.29 25.14
CA TYR A 626 11.89 28.35 24.78
C TYR A 626 12.12 29.21 26.01
N ALA A 627 13.35 29.24 26.50
CA ALA A 627 13.78 30.08 27.60
C ALA A 627 14.70 31.19 27.07
N ALA A 628 14.63 32.37 27.66
CA ALA A 628 15.50 33.49 27.34
C ALA A 628 16.09 34.15 28.58
N GLY A 629 17.34 34.58 28.44
CA GLY A 629 18.12 35.19 29.51
C GLY A 629 19.28 36.02 28.97
N VAL A 630 20.05 36.62 29.86
CA VAL A 630 21.24 37.40 29.50
C VAL A 630 22.47 36.72 30.10
N ASN A 631 23.51 36.55 29.30
CA ASN A 631 24.81 36.14 29.81
C ASN A 631 25.52 37.38 30.39
N PRO A 632 25.76 37.42 31.70
CA PRO A 632 26.22 38.60 32.41
C PRO A 632 27.68 38.97 32.05
N GLN A 633 28.52 37.97 31.74
CA GLN A 633 29.94 38.19 31.43
C GLN A 633 30.15 38.71 29.99
N THR A 634 29.34 38.24 29.04
CA THR A 634 29.49 38.56 27.61
C THR A 634 28.52 39.63 27.12
N SER A 635 27.55 40.03 27.97
CA SER A 635 26.45 40.91 27.58
C SER A 635 25.70 40.41 26.34
N GLN A 636 25.45 39.09 26.28
CA GLN A 636 24.70 38.47 25.19
C GLN A 636 23.29 38.10 25.64
N LEU A 637 22.29 38.47 24.85
CA LEU A 637 20.96 37.89 24.93
C LEU A 637 21.04 36.44 24.44
N VAL A 638 20.50 35.49 25.20
CA VAL A 638 20.51 34.07 24.87
C VAL A 638 19.07 33.57 24.81
N LEU A 639 18.73 32.85 23.74
CA LEU A 639 17.51 32.08 23.62
C LEU A 639 17.87 30.61 23.48
N GLU A 640 17.32 29.75 24.32
CA GLU A 640 17.59 28.32 24.32
C GLU A 640 16.30 27.53 24.20
N ARG A 641 16.32 26.48 23.38
CA ARG A 641 15.19 25.56 23.21
C ARG A 641 15.51 24.18 23.78
N CYS A 642 14.54 23.59 24.47
CA CYS A 642 14.62 22.23 24.98
C CYS A 642 13.26 21.50 24.87
N LEU A 643 13.31 20.17 24.97
CA LEU A 643 12.12 19.32 24.99
C LEU A 643 11.71 19.01 26.44
N TRP A 644 10.42 18.74 26.64
CA TRP A 644 9.87 18.36 27.96
C TRP A 644 10.46 17.05 28.51
N ASP A 645 10.99 16.17 27.64
CA ASP A 645 11.60 14.90 28.02
C ASP A 645 13.10 15.02 28.35
N GLY A 646 13.71 16.20 28.18
CA GLY A 646 15.13 16.46 28.40
C GLY A 646 16.08 15.55 27.62
N SER A 647 15.62 14.89 26.54
CA SER A 647 16.39 13.87 25.82
C SER A 647 17.55 14.44 24.99
N HIS A 648 17.52 15.75 24.72
CA HIS A 648 18.44 16.39 23.79
C HIS A 648 19.13 17.61 24.39
N VAL A 649 20.39 17.80 24.03
CA VAL A 649 21.16 18.99 24.42
C VAL A 649 20.45 20.22 23.86
N PRO A 650 20.16 21.22 24.71
CA PRO A 650 19.47 22.41 24.26
C PRO A 650 20.21 23.14 23.14
N SER A 651 19.46 23.67 22.18
CA SER A 651 20.04 24.49 21.10
C SER A 651 19.87 25.95 21.45
N ARG A 652 20.94 26.76 21.35
CA ARG A 652 20.93 28.18 21.70
C ARG A 652 21.20 29.10 20.52
N LEU A 653 20.58 30.28 20.57
CA LEU A 653 20.91 31.46 19.79
C LEU A 653 21.47 32.52 20.72
N SER A 654 22.35 33.38 20.22
CA SER A 654 22.79 34.55 20.98
C SER A 654 22.93 35.80 20.13
N TRP A 655 22.63 36.95 20.75
CA TRP A 655 22.79 38.28 20.16
C TRP A 655 23.60 39.17 21.10
N SER A 656 24.55 39.92 20.55
CA SER A 656 25.31 40.89 21.33
C SER A 656 24.45 42.08 21.71
N LEU A 657 24.47 42.46 22.99
CA LEU A 657 23.87 43.70 23.51
C LEU A 657 24.97 44.73 23.77
N ASN A 658 24.61 46.02 23.81
CA ASN A 658 25.60 47.05 24.14
C ASN A 658 26.01 46.95 25.63
N PRO A 659 27.30 47.14 25.94
CA PRO A 659 27.76 47.17 27.33
C PRO A 659 27.05 48.29 28.11
N GLY A 660 26.20 47.92 29.08
CA GLY A 660 25.36 48.84 29.86
C GLY A 660 23.84 48.63 29.68
N GLU A 661 23.41 47.86 28.68
CA GLU A 661 22.01 47.47 28.46
C GLU A 661 21.66 46.13 29.14
N THR A 662 22.28 45.79 30.28
CA THR A 662 22.24 44.44 30.85
C THR A 662 21.81 44.38 32.33
N HIS A 663 21.19 43.25 32.69
CA HIS A 663 20.66 42.79 33.99
C HIS A 663 19.30 43.34 34.43
N ASP A 664 19.04 44.65 34.33
CA ASP A 664 17.80 45.22 34.89
C ASP A 664 16.59 45.25 33.92
N PHE A 665 16.80 44.87 32.65
CA PHE A 665 15.77 45.04 31.62
C PHE A 665 15.06 43.73 31.26
N PRO A 666 13.72 43.73 31.24
CA PRO A 666 12.94 42.53 30.93
C PRO A 666 13.10 42.07 29.48
N ILE A 667 13.03 40.75 29.30
CA ILE A 667 12.91 40.11 27.99
C ILE A 667 11.45 39.82 27.67
N LEU A 668 11.02 40.20 26.47
CA LEU A 668 9.74 39.81 25.88
C LEU A 668 9.93 38.62 24.93
N LEU A 669 9.12 37.59 25.14
CA LEU A 669 8.95 36.45 24.23
C LEU A 669 7.52 36.41 23.72
N ILE A 670 7.33 36.66 22.41
CA ILE A 670 5.99 36.77 21.81
C ILE A 670 5.87 35.77 20.65
N PRO A 671 5.07 34.69 20.82
CA PRO A 671 4.86 33.73 19.76
C PRO A 671 3.92 34.30 18.68
N LYS A 672 4.29 34.13 17.42
CA LYS A 672 3.41 34.42 16.27
C LYS A 672 2.53 33.21 16.02
N THR A 673 1.41 33.13 16.71
CA THR A 673 0.50 31.98 16.64
C THR A 673 -0.16 31.95 15.26
N THR A 674 -0.02 30.83 14.50
CA THR A 674 -0.86 30.29 13.38
C THR A 674 -0.18 29.90 12.06
N SER A 675 1.14 29.74 11.99
CA SER A 675 1.81 29.15 10.79
C SER A 675 2.71 27.96 11.17
N PRO A 676 2.92 26.96 10.29
CA PRO A 676 3.94 25.91 10.51
C PRO A 676 5.36 26.47 10.66
N GLU A 677 5.62 27.67 10.14
CA GLU A 677 6.82 28.45 10.45
C GLU A 677 6.69 29.06 11.84
N HIS A 678 7.22 28.38 12.86
CA HIS A 678 7.21 28.89 14.21
C HIS A 678 8.08 30.17 14.25
N GLN A 679 7.47 31.34 14.39
CA GLN A 679 8.18 32.62 14.57
C GLN A 679 8.03 33.07 16.02
N LEU A 680 9.15 33.46 16.63
CA LEU A 680 9.21 33.94 18.00
C LEU A 680 9.88 35.31 18.01
N TYR A 681 9.14 36.35 18.38
CA TYR A 681 9.77 37.63 18.64
C TYR A 681 10.47 37.58 19.99
N VAL A 682 11.74 37.95 19.98
CA VAL A 682 12.58 38.08 21.19
C VAL A 682 13.01 39.52 21.25
N ARG A 683 12.82 40.20 22.39
CA ARG A 683 13.26 41.60 22.56
C ARG A 683 13.62 41.91 24.00
N VAL A 684 14.70 42.67 24.21
CA VAL A 684 15.01 43.32 25.49
C VAL A 684 14.47 44.74 25.44
N LEU A 685 13.72 45.20 26.45
CA LEU A 685 12.99 46.48 26.40
C LEU A 685 13.86 47.73 26.18
N THR A 686 15.15 47.65 26.46
CA THR A 686 16.09 48.76 26.29
C THR A 686 17.06 48.64 25.15
N ALA A 687 17.12 47.47 24.49
CA ALA A 687 17.97 47.30 23.33
C ALA A 687 17.48 48.22 22.21
N ARG A 688 18.27 49.26 21.94
CA ARG A 688 18.00 50.21 20.84
C ARG A 688 18.33 49.62 19.48
N ASP A 689 19.05 48.50 19.45
CA ASP A 689 19.54 47.84 18.25
C ASP A 689 18.55 46.80 17.74
N GLN A 690 18.22 46.92 16.45
CA GLN A 690 17.55 45.85 15.70
C GLN A 690 18.55 44.71 15.52
N PHE A 691 18.37 43.62 16.25
CA PHE A 691 19.20 42.43 16.03
C PHE A 691 18.59 41.54 14.94
N GLN A 692 19.48 41.04 14.07
CA GLN A 692 19.09 40.21 12.94
C GLN A 692 18.34 38.96 13.39
N SER A 693 17.29 38.61 12.64
CA SER A 693 16.59 37.36 12.85
C SER A 693 17.55 36.19 12.65
N GLN A 694 17.68 35.36 13.67
CA GLN A 694 18.43 34.11 13.65
C GLN A 694 17.47 32.93 13.59
N VAL A 695 17.99 31.77 13.19
CA VAL A 695 17.19 30.58 12.93
C VAL A 695 17.72 29.42 13.74
N LEU A 696 16.84 28.80 14.51
CA LEU A 696 17.07 27.45 15.02
C LEU A 696 16.55 26.46 13.97
N SER A 697 17.50 25.78 13.31
CA SER A 697 17.21 24.83 12.24
C SER A 697 16.37 23.64 12.72
N GLU A 698 15.67 23.01 11.79
CA GLU A 698 14.99 21.74 12.02
C GLU A 698 16.00 20.62 12.30
N SER A 699 15.62 19.69 13.17
CA SER A 699 16.35 18.45 13.44
C SER A 699 15.34 17.35 13.78
N ASP A 700 15.79 16.09 13.86
CA ASP A 700 14.92 14.95 14.21
C ASP A 700 14.12 15.17 15.50
N HIS A 701 14.67 15.94 16.44
CA HIS A 701 14.07 16.25 17.74
C HIS A 701 13.28 17.57 17.74
N PHE A 702 13.59 18.47 16.81
CA PHE A 702 12.92 19.76 16.63
C PHE A 702 12.43 19.87 15.18
N PRO A 703 11.29 19.25 14.84
CA PRO A 703 10.85 19.09 13.45
C PRO A 703 10.43 20.40 12.78
N CYS A 704 10.30 21.48 13.55
CA CYS A 704 9.92 22.79 13.06
C CYS A 704 11.10 23.76 13.16
N ARG A 705 11.42 24.41 12.04
CA ARG A 705 12.30 25.58 12.02
C ARG A 705 11.69 26.70 12.87
N LEU A 706 12.48 27.28 13.77
CA LEU A 706 12.11 28.50 14.50
C LEU A 706 12.93 29.69 13.99
N THR A 707 12.25 30.75 13.56
CA THR A 707 12.91 32.06 13.34
C THR A 707 12.70 32.93 14.57
N ALA A 708 13.79 33.37 15.19
CA ALA A 708 13.79 34.24 16.36
C ALA A 708 14.47 35.56 16.05
N GLY A 709 13.86 36.68 16.44
CA GLY A 709 14.43 38.01 16.22
C GLY A 709 13.49 39.13 16.65
N ASP A 710 13.90 40.37 16.43
CA ASP A 710 13.09 41.55 16.73
C ASP A 710 12.18 41.95 15.55
N PHE A 711 11.20 42.80 15.81
CA PHE A 711 10.35 43.40 14.79
C PHE A 711 11.04 44.61 14.14
N ASN A 712 11.28 44.51 12.83
CA ASN A 712 11.85 45.60 12.04
C ASN A 712 10.83 46.74 11.85
N GLY A 713 11.18 47.96 12.26
CA GLY A 713 10.38 49.17 11.98
C GLY A 713 9.48 49.69 13.11
N LEU A 714 9.53 49.12 14.31
CA LEU A 714 8.86 49.71 15.49
C LEU A 714 9.63 50.94 16.01
N PRO A 715 8.93 51.91 16.63
CA PRO A 715 9.58 53.03 17.31
C PRO A 715 10.51 52.55 18.43
N HIS A 716 11.47 53.40 18.81
CA HIS A 716 12.55 53.03 19.73
C HIS A 716 12.12 52.71 21.17
N ILE A 717 10.88 53.01 21.56
CA ILE A 717 10.36 52.73 22.89
C ILE A 717 9.23 51.72 22.73
N ILE A 718 9.34 50.59 23.43
CA ILE A 718 8.30 49.60 23.57
C ILE A 718 8.10 49.43 25.06
N LEU A 719 6.85 49.60 25.50
CA LEU A 719 6.48 49.50 26.91
C LEU A 719 5.93 48.11 27.23
N GLY A 720 5.44 47.36 26.25
CA GLY A 720 4.94 46.00 26.41
C GLY A 720 4.34 45.49 25.09
N ALA A 721 4.02 44.21 25.01
CA ALA A 721 3.36 43.66 23.83
C ALA A 721 2.66 42.34 24.13
N THR A 722 1.70 41.99 23.29
CA THR A 722 0.94 40.75 23.42
C THR A 722 0.49 40.19 22.06
N ALA A 723 0.39 38.87 21.97
CA ALA A 723 -0.15 38.20 20.80
C ALA A 723 -1.68 38.36 20.74
N GLY A 724 -2.18 38.82 19.59
CA GLY A 724 -3.59 39.13 19.35
C GLY A 724 -4.44 37.93 18.96
N SER A 725 -5.76 38.09 19.03
CA SER A 725 -6.74 37.03 18.69
C SER A 725 -6.94 36.81 17.18
N LEU A 726 -6.43 37.73 16.35
CA LEU A 726 -6.54 37.73 14.87
C LEU A 726 -5.18 37.52 14.19
N ASP A 727 -4.27 36.80 14.85
CA ASP A 727 -2.91 36.53 14.37
C ASP A 727 -2.05 37.79 14.10
N GLY A 728 -2.39 38.87 14.77
CA GLY A 728 -1.57 40.07 14.88
C GLY A 728 -0.81 40.12 16.21
N ILE A 729 0.07 41.11 16.36
CA ILE A 729 0.72 41.45 17.63
C ILE A 729 0.36 42.89 17.97
N SER A 730 -0.14 43.08 19.17
CA SER A 730 -0.46 44.38 19.74
C SER A 730 0.72 44.87 20.57
N TRP A 731 1.30 46.01 20.17
CA TRP A 731 2.47 46.62 20.80
C TRP A 731 2.05 47.90 21.54
N ASN A 732 2.42 48.00 22.82
CA ASN A 732 2.30 49.22 23.61
C ASN A 732 3.57 50.03 23.39
N LEU A 733 3.46 51.17 22.71
CA LEU A 733 4.60 51.88 22.15
C LEU A 733 5.07 53.03 23.06
N ALA A 734 4.15 53.88 23.52
CA ALA A 734 4.53 55.05 24.30
C ALA A 734 3.39 55.53 25.21
N ILE A 735 3.75 56.23 26.29
CA ILE A 735 2.83 57.05 27.08
C ILE A 735 3.16 58.51 26.76
N GLN A 736 2.18 59.25 26.24
CA GLN A 736 2.32 60.65 25.89
C GLN A 736 1.12 61.44 26.40
N ARG A 737 1.34 62.43 27.27
CA ARG A 737 0.27 63.30 27.82
C ARG A 737 -0.93 62.49 28.36
N ASP A 738 -0.66 61.50 29.20
CA ASP A 738 -1.64 60.60 29.81
C ASP A 738 -2.42 59.70 28.82
N LEU A 739 -1.90 59.53 27.59
CA LEU A 739 -2.43 58.59 26.60
C LEU A 739 -1.44 57.45 26.38
N LEU A 740 -1.90 56.21 26.50
CA LEU A 740 -1.16 55.03 26.08
C LEU A 740 -1.43 54.77 24.59
N LEU A 741 -0.37 54.77 23.79
CA LEU A 741 -0.42 54.43 22.37
C LEU A 741 -0.21 52.92 22.19
N THR A 742 -1.23 52.24 21.67
CA THR A 742 -1.16 50.82 21.31
C THR A 742 -1.34 50.67 19.80
N SER A 743 -0.48 49.91 19.14
CA SER A 743 -0.58 49.63 17.71
C SER A 743 -0.53 48.14 17.44
N THR A 744 -1.49 47.64 16.66
CA THR A 744 -1.61 46.22 16.31
C THR A 744 -1.13 46.01 14.89
N TYR A 745 -0.23 45.05 14.69
CA TYR A 745 0.34 44.70 13.38
C TYR A 745 -0.04 43.27 13.00
N ASN A 746 -0.26 43.00 11.71
CA ASN A 746 -0.61 41.68 11.20
C ASN A 746 0.63 40.78 11.06
N ARG A 747 0.41 39.56 10.53
CA ARG A 747 1.49 38.59 10.28
C ARG A 747 2.56 39.07 9.29
N GLU A 748 2.25 40.02 8.43
CA GLU A 748 3.18 40.58 7.44
C GLU A 748 3.91 41.82 8.00
N ASN A 749 3.77 42.11 9.29
CA ASN A 749 4.26 43.32 9.94
C ASN A 749 3.61 44.61 9.42
N HIS A 750 2.42 44.53 8.81
CA HIS A 750 1.62 45.68 8.42
C HIS A 750 0.74 46.17 9.58
N LEU A 751 0.69 47.49 9.79
CA LEU A 751 -0.16 48.10 10.81
C LEU A 751 -1.64 47.86 10.49
N ILE A 752 -2.35 47.16 11.38
CA ILE A 752 -3.81 46.91 11.30
C ILE A 752 -4.56 48.08 11.92
N SER A 753 -4.17 48.49 13.13
CA SER A 753 -4.90 49.49 13.91
C SER A 753 -3.97 50.18 14.90
N SER A 754 -4.33 51.42 15.28
CA SER A 754 -3.65 52.18 16.32
C SER A 754 -4.70 52.86 17.20
N HIS A 755 -4.54 52.72 18.51
CA HIS A 755 -5.46 53.26 19.51
C HIS A 755 -4.69 54.17 20.47
N SER A 756 -5.31 55.29 20.84
CA SER A 756 -4.86 56.14 21.94
C SER A 756 -5.80 55.95 23.11
N ILE A 757 -5.31 55.32 24.17
CA ILE A 757 -6.11 54.93 25.34
C ILE A 757 -5.87 55.97 26.44
N PRO A 758 -6.89 56.69 26.93
CA PRO A 758 -6.75 57.62 28.04
C PRO A 758 -6.46 56.85 29.33
N LEU A 759 -5.36 57.21 29.99
CA LEU A 759 -5.00 56.65 31.29
C LEU A 759 -5.82 57.32 32.42
N PRO A 760 -6.05 56.63 33.54
CA PRO A 760 -6.70 57.21 34.71
C PRO A 760 -6.00 58.48 35.20
N ARG A 761 -6.75 59.54 35.51
CA ARG A 761 -6.19 60.85 35.95
C ARG A 761 -5.45 60.79 37.28
N ASP A 762 -5.82 59.82 38.13
CA ASP A 762 -5.22 59.62 39.44
C ASP A 762 -3.99 58.69 39.39
N LEU A 763 -3.54 58.30 38.19
CA LEU A 763 -2.33 57.52 38.01
C LEU A 763 -1.09 58.40 38.27
N GLU A 764 -0.46 58.22 39.42
CA GLU A 764 0.82 58.86 39.73
C GLU A 764 1.92 58.27 38.82
N LEU A 765 2.53 59.11 37.97
CA LEU A 765 3.62 58.74 37.06
C LEU A 765 5.01 58.93 37.69
N GLU A 766 5.13 58.85 39.01
CA GLU A 766 6.43 58.95 39.70
C GLU A 766 7.40 57.83 39.26
N GLU A 767 8.71 58.06 39.42
CA GLU A 767 9.74 57.07 39.08
C GLU A 767 9.46 55.74 39.80
N GLY A 768 9.20 54.69 39.00
CA GLY A 768 8.93 53.34 39.49
C GLY A 768 7.46 52.99 39.67
N ALA A 769 6.50 53.89 39.46
CA ALA A 769 5.06 53.60 39.58
C ALA A 769 4.52 52.65 38.49
N ILE A 770 5.03 52.77 37.26
CA ILE A 770 4.69 51.89 36.13
C ILE A 770 5.68 50.73 36.04
N GLN A 771 5.17 49.52 35.85
CA GLN A 771 5.99 48.34 35.59
C GLN A 771 6.29 48.20 34.11
N PHE A 772 7.54 47.86 33.81
CA PHE A 772 7.96 47.42 32.50
C PHE A 772 8.31 45.91 32.52
N PRO A 773 7.84 45.12 31.54
CA PRO A 773 6.87 45.52 30.53
C PRO A 773 5.50 45.79 31.18
N ILE A 774 4.73 46.69 30.60
CA ILE A 774 3.32 46.92 30.94
C ILE A 774 2.59 45.59 30.70
N PRO A 775 2.06 44.95 31.76
CA PRO A 775 1.35 43.69 31.61
C PRO A 775 0.15 43.87 30.68
N CYS A 776 0.09 43.09 29.62
CA CYS A 776 -1.01 43.15 28.66
C CYS A 776 -1.34 41.79 28.05
N LEU A 777 -2.61 41.58 27.75
CA LEU A 777 -3.08 40.39 27.04
C LEU A 777 -4.27 40.72 26.16
N GLU A 778 -4.42 40.02 25.04
CA GLU A 778 -5.57 40.16 24.16
C GLU A 778 -6.38 38.87 24.08
N ARG A 779 -7.69 38.97 24.33
CA ARG A 779 -8.63 37.83 24.27
C ARG A 779 -10.01 38.28 23.78
N ARG A 780 -10.56 37.55 22.80
CA ARG A 780 -11.89 37.80 22.20
C ARG A 780 -12.09 39.28 21.80
N ASN A 781 -11.12 39.86 21.09
CA ASN A 781 -11.11 41.26 20.65
C ASN A 781 -11.18 42.30 21.79
N LYS A 782 -10.82 41.91 23.01
CA LYS A 782 -10.59 42.82 24.13
C LYS A 782 -9.11 42.81 24.50
N LEU A 783 -8.54 44.00 24.65
CA LEU A 783 -7.17 44.20 25.13
C LEU A 783 -7.22 44.56 26.61
N PHE A 784 -6.57 43.76 27.43
CA PHE A 784 -6.43 43.97 28.86
C PHE A 784 -5.05 44.56 29.13
N ILE A 785 -4.97 45.63 29.93
CA ILE A 785 -3.73 46.35 30.20
C ILE A 785 -3.65 46.67 31.69
N GLY A 786 -2.57 46.26 32.35
CA GLY A 786 -2.28 46.62 33.74
C GLY A 786 -1.36 47.83 33.80
N VAL A 787 -1.82 48.95 34.33
CA VAL A 787 -0.99 50.17 34.51
C VAL A 787 -1.04 50.57 35.98
N GLY A 788 0.06 50.39 36.70
CA GLY A 788 0.09 50.57 38.15
C GLY A 788 -0.91 49.62 38.83
N PRO A 789 -1.84 50.13 39.67
CA PRO A 789 -2.90 49.31 40.27
C PRO A 789 -4.17 49.18 39.40
N TYR A 790 -4.20 49.79 38.22
CA TYR A 790 -5.39 49.81 37.37
C TYR A 790 -5.34 48.71 36.32
N LEU A 791 -6.44 47.95 36.18
CA LEU A 791 -6.69 47.12 35.01
C LEU A 791 -7.60 47.88 34.06
N GLY A 792 -7.13 48.10 32.83
CA GLY A 792 -7.92 48.60 31.71
C GLY A 792 -8.43 47.46 30.84
N ILE A 793 -9.71 47.48 30.47
CA ILE A 793 -10.32 46.64 29.44
C ILE A 793 -10.66 47.56 28.27
N VAL A 794 -10.00 47.32 27.14
CA VAL A 794 -10.14 48.11 25.92
C VAL A 794 -10.83 47.27 24.86
N ASP A 795 -11.90 47.81 24.29
CA ASP A 795 -12.64 47.21 23.19
C ASP A 795 -12.99 48.28 22.13
N PRO A 796 -13.67 47.94 21.02
CA PRO A 796 -14.00 48.91 19.99
C PRO A 796 -14.92 50.05 20.45
N GLN A 797 -15.62 49.93 21.58
CA GLN A 797 -16.55 50.93 22.10
C GLN A 797 -15.85 51.92 23.04
N GLY A 798 -14.74 51.53 23.67
CA GLY A 798 -13.94 52.40 24.54
C GLY A 798 -12.98 51.66 25.45
N ALA A 799 -12.45 52.38 26.44
CA ALA A 799 -11.59 51.82 27.48
C ALA A 799 -12.23 52.06 28.86
N GLU A 800 -12.39 50.97 29.62
CA GLU A 800 -12.86 51.00 31.00
C GLU A 800 -11.72 50.61 31.94
N PHE A 801 -11.59 51.28 33.09
CA PHE A 801 -10.54 51.01 34.07
C PHE A 801 -11.14 50.76 35.45
N ASP A 802 -10.55 49.81 36.19
CA ASP A 802 -10.87 49.55 37.59
C ASP A 802 -9.60 49.44 38.43
N ASN A 803 -9.68 49.84 39.70
CA ASN A 803 -8.53 49.94 40.61
C ASN A 803 -8.49 48.74 41.56
N PHE A 804 -7.40 47.97 41.52
CA PHE A 804 -7.18 46.80 42.36
C PHE A 804 -6.36 47.10 43.63
N HIS A 805 -6.06 48.38 43.89
CA HIS A 805 -5.30 48.92 45.05
C HIS A 805 -3.87 48.39 45.21
N ARG A 806 -3.47 47.38 44.43
CA ARG A 806 -2.14 46.79 44.39
C ARG A 806 -1.61 46.82 42.97
N ARG A 807 -0.32 47.06 42.84
CA ARG A 807 0.36 47.12 41.54
C ARG A 807 0.31 45.79 40.82
N ILE A 808 -0.20 45.78 39.59
CA ILE A 808 -0.25 44.61 38.71
C ILE A 808 1.14 44.36 38.13
N ARG A 809 1.71 43.18 38.43
CA ARG A 809 3.06 42.76 38.02
C ARG A 809 3.07 41.96 36.74
N SER A 810 2.12 41.04 36.61
CA SER A 810 1.95 40.25 35.40
C SER A 810 0.49 39.84 35.26
N MET A 811 0.13 39.37 34.08
CA MET A 811 -1.19 38.83 33.82
C MET A 811 -1.11 37.62 32.90
N THR A 812 -1.91 36.61 33.21
CA THR A 812 -2.01 35.40 32.39
C THR A 812 -3.46 35.09 32.10
N ALA A 813 -3.78 34.76 30.85
CA ALA A 813 -5.13 34.39 30.45
C ALA A 813 -5.29 32.88 30.31
N SER A 814 -6.53 32.42 30.50
CA SER A 814 -6.95 31.08 30.12
C SER A 814 -6.79 30.83 28.61
N TYR A 815 -6.81 29.55 28.24
CA TYR A 815 -6.68 29.13 26.84
C TYR A 815 -7.81 29.71 25.96
N PRO A 816 -7.52 30.09 24.69
CA PRO A 816 -8.45 30.84 23.82
C PRO A 816 -9.86 30.25 23.65
N ASN A 817 -9.97 28.91 23.68
CA ASN A 817 -11.24 28.19 23.49
C ASN A 817 -11.97 27.89 24.81
N THR A 818 -11.61 28.56 25.90
CA THR A 818 -12.27 28.40 27.22
C THR A 818 -12.99 29.68 27.63
N GLN A 819 -13.72 29.64 28.74
CA GLN A 819 -14.21 30.87 29.37
C GLN A 819 -13.01 31.75 29.75
N ILE A 820 -13.11 33.05 29.45
CA ILE A 820 -12.03 34.00 29.74
C ILE A 820 -11.89 34.10 31.25
N ARG A 821 -10.69 33.75 31.71
CA ARG A 821 -10.22 33.95 33.07
C ARG A 821 -8.88 34.64 32.96
N ILE A 822 -8.70 35.72 33.71
CA ILE A 822 -7.44 36.46 33.73
C ILE A 822 -6.93 36.44 35.16
N ALA A 823 -5.77 35.84 35.36
CA ALA A 823 -5.05 35.92 36.62
C ALA A 823 -4.20 37.19 36.60
N LEU A 824 -4.50 38.14 37.47
CA LEU A 824 -3.65 39.28 37.79
C LEU A 824 -2.74 38.90 38.97
N VAL A 825 -1.46 39.18 38.82
CA VAL A 825 -0.44 38.93 39.82
C VAL A 825 -0.01 40.25 40.44
N PHE A 826 0.17 40.28 41.77
CA PHE A 826 0.71 41.43 42.51
C PHE A 826 2.07 41.08 43.13
N ASP A 827 2.68 42.00 43.89
CA ASP A 827 3.90 41.71 44.68
C ASP A 827 3.68 40.52 45.64
N GLN A 828 2.46 40.40 46.17
CA GLN A 828 2.00 39.28 46.99
C GLN A 828 0.64 38.78 46.51
N GLY A 829 0.58 37.48 46.20
CA GLY A 829 -0.61 36.81 45.69
C GLY A 829 -1.13 37.37 44.38
N GLY A 830 -2.43 37.17 44.13
CA GLY A 830 -3.09 37.68 42.94
C GLY A 830 -4.60 37.53 43.00
N THR A 831 -5.27 37.90 41.91
CA THR A 831 -6.72 37.74 41.76
C THR A 831 -7.09 37.24 40.37
N VAL A 832 -8.06 36.34 40.26
CA VAL A 832 -8.62 35.88 38.99
C VAL A 832 -9.91 36.63 38.69
N ILE A 833 -10.04 37.12 37.47
CA ILE A 833 -11.20 37.86 36.97
C ILE A 833 -11.94 37.02 35.93
N TRP A 834 -13.26 36.94 36.05
CA TRP A 834 -14.18 36.32 35.08
C TRP A 834 -15.02 37.38 34.37
N ASP A 835 -15.06 37.34 33.04
CA ASP A 835 -16.04 38.06 32.19
C ASP A 835 -16.15 39.61 32.35
N GLY A 836 -15.40 40.29 33.23
CA GLY A 836 -15.40 41.76 33.39
C GLY A 836 -15.13 42.27 34.81
N PHE A 837 -15.47 43.53 35.09
CA PHE A 837 -15.36 44.15 36.41
C PHE A 837 -16.58 43.82 37.31
N GLY A 838 -16.35 43.59 38.61
CA GLY A 838 -17.40 43.32 39.60
C GLY A 838 -16.94 42.43 40.77
N SER A 839 -17.52 42.63 41.97
CA SER A 839 -17.17 41.87 43.18
C SER A 839 -17.46 40.37 43.06
N ASP A 840 -18.49 39.99 42.32
CA ASP A 840 -18.91 38.58 42.12
C ASP A 840 -18.12 37.88 41.00
N THR A 841 -17.15 38.58 40.40
CA THR A 841 -16.33 38.12 39.28
C THR A 841 -14.84 38.05 39.60
N THR A 842 -14.43 38.46 40.80
CA THR A 842 -13.02 38.52 41.24
C THR A 842 -12.76 37.59 42.42
N PHE A 843 -11.73 36.73 42.33
CA PHE A 843 -11.39 35.76 43.37
C PHE A 843 -9.88 35.75 43.63
N ASN A 844 -9.47 35.97 44.89
CA ASN A 844 -8.07 36.03 45.28
C ASN A 844 -7.41 34.65 45.37
N PHE A 845 -6.11 34.61 45.10
CA PHE A 845 -5.26 33.43 45.27
C PHE A 845 -3.89 33.78 45.84
N GLY A 846 -3.20 32.77 46.35
CA GLY A 846 -1.81 32.86 46.77
C GLY A 846 -1.56 33.85 47.90
N GLU A 847 -2.47 33.89 48.87
CA GLU A 847 -2.30 34.73 50.06
C GLU A 847 -1.00 34.34 50.80
N GLY A 848 -0.07 35.29 50.91
CA GLY A 848 1.25 35.07 51.52
C GLY A 848 2.30 34.48 50.59
N LEU A 849 2.01 34.28 49.29
CA LEU A 849 3.05 34.01 48.29
C LEU A 849 3.66 35.32 47.78
N ASP A 850 4.96 35.47 48.01
CA ASP A 850 5.76 36.56 47.46
C ASP A 850 6.13 36.28 45.99
N ASN A 851 6.06 37.32 45.16
CA ASN A 851 6.40 37.33 43.74
C ASN A 851 5.87 36.11 42.94
N PRO A 852 4.57 35.80 42.99
CA PRO A 852 4.07 34.59 42.36
C PRO A 852 4.11 34.69 40.84
N CYS A 853 4.51 33.63 40.17
CA CYS A 853 4.32 33.44 38.74
C CYS A 853 3.14 32.49 38.50
N THR A 854 2.39 32.72 37.41
CA THR A 854 1.14 31.99 37.18
C THR A 854 0.96 31.52 35.74
N ALA A 855 0.34 30.35 35.58
CA ALA A 855 -0.08 29.83 34.29
C ALA A 855 -1.38 29.04 34.39
N PHE A 856 -2.23 29.15 33.36
CA PHE A 856 -3.37 28.26 33.21
C PHE A 856 -2.96 26.96 32.51
N GLN A 857 -3.39 25.83 33.06
CA GLN A 857 -3.36 24.54 32.38
C GLN A 857 -4.47 24.44 31.33
N ARG A 858 -4.33 23.51 30.38
CA ARG A 858 -5.32 23.28 29.31
C ARG A 858 -6.69 22.84 29.83
N ASN A 859 -6.74 22.15 30.98
CA ASN A 859 -7.99 21.81 31.68
C ASN A 859 -8.64 23.01 32.41
N GLY A 860 -7.98 24.17 32.43
CA GLY A 860 -8.44 25.39 33.07
C GLY A 860 -7.95 25.62 34.50
N ASN A 861 -7.21 24.70 35.11
CA ASN A 861 -6.65 24.93 36.44
C ASN A 861 -5.60 26.05 36.40
N LEU A 862 -5.53 26.85 37.47
CA LEU A 862 -4.52 27.89 37.65
C LEU A 862 -3.39 27.35 38.51
N ILE A 863 -2.16 27.42 38.00
CA ILE A 863 -0.95 27.11 38.75
C ILE A 863 -0.36 28.44 39.23
N VAL A 864 -0.02 28.49 40.52
CA VAL A 864 0.58 29.64 41.19
C VAL A 864 1.85 29.16 41.89
N ALA A 865 3.01 29.69 41.51
CA ALA A 865 4.28 29.33 42.13
C ALA A 865 4.98 30.59 42.62
N GLY A 866 5.41 30.62 43.87
CA GLY A 866 6.24 31.68 44.45
C GLY A 866 7.47 31.10 45.14
N SER A 867 8.19 31.93 45.87
CA SER A 867 9.48 31.59 46.50
C SER A 867 9.44 30.34 47.40
N ASN A 868 8.33 30.14 48.11
CA ASN A 868 8.23 29.14 49.19
C ASN A 868 7.11 28.11 48.97
N ALA A 869 6.24 28.31 47.99
CA ALA A 869 5.06 27.48 47.81
C ALA A 869 4.61 27.41 46.35
N LEU A 870 3.95 26.31 46.04
CA LEU A 870 3.30 26.02 44.78
C LEU A 870 1.87 25.61 45.08
N GLU A 871 0.92 26.29 44.47
CA GLU A 871 -0.51 26.09 44.67
C GLU A 871 -1.19 25.85 43.32
N ILE A 872 -2.17 24.95 43.30
CA ILE A 872 -2.97 24.66 42.12
C ILE A 872 -4.44 24.88 42.49
N TYR A 873 -5.09 25.75 41.74
CA TYR A 873 -6.49 26.11 41.93
C TYR A 873 -7.34 25.60 40.78
N GLN A 874 -8.45 24.95 41.12
CA GLN A 874 -9.52 24.63 40.18
C GLN A 874 -10.41 25.87 40.00
N THR A 875 -10.73 26.19 38.75
CA THR A 875 -11.40 27.45 38.37
C THR A 875 -12.78 27.21 37.73
N GLN A 876 -13.45 26.13 38.14
CA GLN A 876 -14.76 25.71 37.58
C GLN A 876 -15.91 26.44 38.27
N GLN A 877 -17.06 26.54 37.60
CA GLN A 877 -18.31 27.11 38.16
C GLN A 877 -18.17 28.54 38.73
N ARG A 878 -17.26 29.37 38.17
CA ARG A 878 -16.94 30.72 38.70
C ARG A 878 -16.53 30.70 40.18
N GLN A 879 -15.81 29.66 40.58
CA GLN A 879 -15.19 29.57 41.90
C GLN A 879 -13.72 29.23 41.76
N LEU A 880 -12.95 29.66 42.74
CA LEU A 880 -11.53 29.34 42.86
C LEU A 880 -11.33 28.44 44.07
N GLN A 881 -11.02 27.17 43.83
CA GLN A 881 -10.83 26.18 44.88
C GLN A 881 -9.39 25.65 44.86
N LEU A 882 -8.66 25.81 45.97
CA LEU A 882 -7.34 25.20 46.13
C LEU A 882 -7.48 23.68 46.14
N ILE A 883 -6.87 23.00 45.17
CA ILE A 883 -6.92 21.53 45.05
C ILE A 883 -5.64 20.87 45.56
N ASN A 884 -4.48 21.46 45.28
CA ASN A 884 -3.17 20.99 45.74
C ASN A 884 -2.28 22.16 46.18
N ASP A 885 -1.44 21.92 47.18
CA ASP A 885 -0.37 22.80 47.63
C ASP A 885 0.92 22.00 47.87
N LEU A 886 2.08 22.63 47.68
CA LEU A 886 3.39 22.04 47.90
C LEU A 886 4.36 23.13 48.38
N THR A 887 5.03 22.90 49.51
CA THR A 887 6.13 23.77 49.97
C THR A 887 7.37 23.53 49.12
N LEU A 888 7.87 24.59 48.48
CA LEU A 888 9.11 24.57 47.71
C LEU A 888 10.29 24.91 48.63
N LYS A 889 11.41 24.19 48.50
CA LYS A 889 12.61 24.46 49.30
C LYS A 889 13.50 25.47 48.59
N ASN A 890 13.33 26.74 48.92
CA ASN A 890 14.27 27.81 48.58
C ASN A 890 14.50 27.94 47.07
N THR A 891 13.40 28.01 46.33
CA THR A 891 13.43 28.14 44.87
C THR A 891 12.57 29.32 44.47
N ASP A 892 13.17 30.36 43.91
CA ASP A 892 12.45 31.49 43.30
C ASP A 892 12.16 31.15 41.84
N PRO A 893 10.94 30.73 41.48
CA PRO A 893 10.58 30.52 40.09
C PRO A 893 10.39 31.88 39.41
N ILE A 894 10.93 32.02 38.20
CA ILE A 894 10.78 33.20 37.36
C ILE A 894 9.64 33.03 36.33
N ALA A 895 9.27 31.79 36.02
CA ALA A 895 8.17 31.48 35.11
C ALA A 895 7.51 30.12 35.44
N VAL A 896 6.19 30.06 35.26
CA VAL A 896 5.42 28.81 35.21
C VAL A 896 5.05 28.54 33.77
N ILE A 897 5.32 27.32 33.30
CA ILE A 897 5.10 26.92 31.93
C ILE A 897 4.07 25.77 31.94
N PRO A 898 2.90 25.91 31.32
CA PRO A 898 1.92 24.84 31.27
C PRO A 898 2.33 23.78 30.24
N GLY A 899 2.23 22.50 30.61
CA GLY A 899 2.53 21.38 29.73
C GLY A 899 1.42 21.10 28.70
N ASN A 900 1.75 20.26 27.71
CA ASN A 900 0.77 19.78 26.74
C ASN A 900 -0.19 18.75 27.32
N HIS A 901 0.25 18.01 28.33
CA HIS A 901 -0.60 17.16 29.13
C HIS A 901 -1.28 17.98 30.23
N ASN A 902 -2.58 17.75 30.45
CA ASN A 902 -3.40 18.50 31.42
C ASN A 902 -2.90 18.44 32.87
N GLN A 903 -1.96 17.55 33.16
CA GLN A 903 -1.42 17.29 34.49
C GLN A 903 0.01 17.79 34.65
N GLU A 904 0.69 18.18 33.57
CA GLU A 904 2.10 18.54 33.59
C GLU A 904 2.31 20.05 33.52
N PHE A 905 3.33 20.53 34.21
CA PHE A 905 3.81 21.91 34.14
C PHE A 905 5.27 21.98 34.57
N ALA A 906 5.95 23.05 34.20
CA ALA A 906 7.34 23.28 34.56
C ALA A 906 7.51 24.61 35.30
N LEU A 907 8.45 24.63 36.25
CA LEU A 907 8.94 25.83 36.91
C LEU A 907 10.35 26.11 36.40
N LEU A 908 10.57 27.31 35.86
CA LEU A 908 11.91 27.78 35.50
C LEU A 908 12.47 28.63 36.63
N HIS A 909 13.73 28.39 36.98
CA HIS A 909 14.50 29.19 37.93
C HIS A 909 15.56 30.04 37.21
N GLN A 910 15.97 31.15 37.82
CA GLN A 910 16.99 32.05 37.26
C GLN A 910 18.33 31.35 37.00
N SER A 911 18.64 30.29 37.74
CA SER A 911 19.84 29.46 37.58
C SER A 911 19.83 28.58 36.32
N GLY A 912 18.71 28.49 35.60
CA GLY A 912 18.53 27.58 34.47
C GLY A 912 18.00 26.20 34.86
N LEU A 913 17.67 26.00 36.13
CA LEU A 913 16.99 24.79 36.58
C LEU A 913 15.52 24.82 36.11
N LEU A 914 15.14 23.85 35.31
CA LEU A 914 13.77 23.65 34.85
C LEU A 914 13.17 22.40 35.49
N SER A 915 12.28 22.59 36.46
CA SER A 915 11.68 21.54 37.27
C SER A 915 10.30 21.17 36.74
N ILE A 916 10.11 19.93 36.26
CA ILE A 916 8.86 19.46 35.65
C ILE A 916 8.06 18.64 36.67
N TYR A 917 6.83 19.08 36.92
CA TYR A 917 5.90 18.49 37.88
C TYR A 917 4.69 17.85 37.19
N GLN A 918 4.16 16.81 37.81
CA GLN A 918 2.85 16.24 37.51
C GLN A 918 1.91 16.45 38.70
N ALA A 919 0.73 16.98 38.45
CA ALA A 919 -0.35 17.04 39.42
C ALA A 919 -1.45 16.04 39.04
N ASP A 920 -1.74 15.10 39.95
CA ASP A 920 -2.90 14.23 39.84
C ASP A 920 -4.20 15.04 39.97
N GLN A 921 -5.28 14.55 39.33
CA GLN A 921 -6.60 15.20 39.28
C GLN A 921 -7.38 15.11 40.59
#